data_AF-A0A2G7FPB2-F1
#
_entry.id   AF-A0A2G7FPB2-F1
#
_cell.length_a   1.000
_cell.length_b   1.000
_cell.length_c   1.000
_cell.angle_alpha   90.00
_cell.angle_beta   90.00
_cell.angle_gamma   90.00
#
_symmetry.space_group_name_H-M   'P 1'
#
loop_
_entity.id
_entity.type
_entity.pdbx_description
1 polymer ?
#
loop_
_entity_poly.entity_id
_entity_poly.type
_entity_poly.pdbx_seq_one_letter_code
_entity_poly.pdbx_strand_id
1 'polypeptide(L)'
;MDSQGDLNIINSDSLYPDNQAPHSLLSALLQGDNTYQNFVTSDDHAAPLPSYTQYAPLDICPLNEEVVLPEMQMQMNEFLDDGSSYSFYDTHDIGTWNAAELQKPQFVGGDDGHLQQSTSVASMQNLSFFESEMAPRDFDSSNASLPCSRSNSRSRLTGSSLSTPTSVSSDCGMDPLQRWRESPPETEAASLSAIADALRTMSTHRAVRSSSGGRAESIASLQSGTSRSSSSVASTRSSRSVSRRSPVPKFRGRVGKTRNDAAIQKSDARMFHCTFCCDTFRRKHDWSRHEKSLHLNVDQWACAPYGGSVLSSTGENHCAYCNLLDPTDDHLESHNHSACRSAQEPRFFRRKDHLVQHLRGFHNLKILPTIENWKVEPPLVTSRCGFCNEKLPSWQARADHLASHFRQGLTMSDWKGDHCFEPAIAVQIKNAFPPYLLASEAKSMVPFSATDPATLDHLSQIYQRNGEIYSEQQLDAIDSEGDPSFDLTPTSYLRWMTFRLGRFAQQSIANGIFPTDKMFQDESRRLVYGDKDAWEQTVADNNEWLTAFRRQCLPDLSGMTDALQRAKAGKLVAGVAAKSNSDLFKATGAGKPKAKRWDSHFSSECKSRLPCVLQQTAGYLKTPGLISLGGGLPSSEYFPFYECTLRVPKPPHFSDKDALSPDSLTAQTVSIGKYDVNNELSEYDLSIALNYGQSTGSPQMTRFITEHTELVSNPPYADWKVCLTVGSTSALEQTVRMLCDRGRNDSVLTEEYTFSSALETFAPQGIKAFGIKMDEEGLLPKSMDDLLSSWDEKVRGARKPHLLYTVPSGQNPTGATQSLKRRREIYAVCQKHDIYIIEDEPYYFIQMPHFEGKGTPAQKSSEDIESFLAGLVPSYLSLDVDGRVLRMDSFSKVLMPGSRLGWITASAQVIERYINHAEVANHGPSGISQLMLWKLLDETWGHEGYLKWLMDLKNNYTRRRDMLLAACEQFLPKAIVSWTPPTAGMF
;
A
#
# COMPACT_ATOMS: atom_id res chain seq x y z
N MET A 1 63.13 49.29 1.68
CA MET A 1 63.18 48.08 0.84
C MET A 1 62.05 47.11 1.21
N ASP A 2 60.82 47.27 0.73
CA ASP A 2 60.10 48.49 0.29
C ASP A 2 58.59 48.19 0.10
N SER A 3 57.75 49.19 0.41
CA SER A 3 56.51 49.65 -0.28
C SER A 3 55.50 48.69 -0.93
N GLN A 4 54.20 49.01 -1.08
CA GLN A 4 53.26 49.99 -0.49
C GLN A 4 51.87 49.72 -1.10
N GLY A 5 50.80 49.85 -0.30
CA GLY A 5 49.46 50.35 -0.69
C GLY A 5 48.71 49.77 -1.92
N ASP A 6 47.52 50.27 -2.26
CA ASP A 6 46.51 50.91 -1.38
C ASP A 6 45.12 50.83 -2.04
N LEU A 7 44.06 50.79 -1.24
CA LEU A 7 42.69 51.06 -1.67
C LEU A 7 42.41 52.57 -1.62
N ASN A 8 41.37 53.05 -2.31
CA ASN A 8 40.91 54.43 -2.13
C ASN A 8 39.38 54.58 -2.22
N ILE A 9 38.87 55.58 -1.49
CA ILE A 9 37.46 55.83 -1.14
C ILE A 9 37.11 57.29 -1.44
N ILE A 10 35.84 57.61 -1.75
CA ILE A 10 35.19 58.96 -1.73
C ILE A 10 33.68 58.78 -2.07
N ASN A 11 32.65 59.50 -1.60
CA ASN A 11 32.37 60.43 -0.46
C ASN A 11 30.81 60.61 -0.43
N SER A 12 30.08 61.16 0.57
CA SER A 12 30.28 61.46 2.01
C SER A 12 28.91 61.93 2.62
N ASP A 13 28.96 62.71 3.71
CA ASP A 13 27.94 63.65 4.24
C ASP A 13 26.94 63.18 5.34
N SER A 14 26.38 64.16 6.07
CA SER A 14 26.02 64.13 7.52
C SER A 14 24.48 64.12 7.79
N LEU A 15 23.94 63.81 8.99
CA LEU A 15 24.11 64.43 10.33
C LEU A 15 23.67 63.50 11.52
N TYR A 16 24.10 63.84 12.75
CA TYR A 16 23.68 63.31 14.08
C TYR A 16 22.69 64.31 14.77
N PRO A 17 22.06 64.08 15.97
CA PRO A 17 22.45 63.28 17.18
C PRO A 17 21.30 62.40 17.78
N ASP A 18 21.37 61.70 18.92
CA ASP A 18 22.43 61.13 19.80
C ASP A 18 21.79 60.02 20.67
N ASN A 19 22.50 58.95 21.04
CA ASN A 19 23.23 58.83 22.32
C ASN A 19 23.84 57.42 22.52
N GLN A 20 24.75 57.25 23.49
CA GLN A 20 25.75 56.18 23.49
C GLN A 20 25.62 55.12 24.60
N ALA A 21 26.22 53.94 24.36
CA ALA A 21 26.66 52.98 25.38
C ALA A 21 28.01 52.35 24.96
N PRO A 22 29.03 52.25 25.83
CA PRO A 22 30.33 51.66 25.52
C PRO A 22 30.47 50.18 25.93
N HIS A 23 31.41 49.48 25.29
CA HIS A 23 31.75 48.06 25.49
C HIS A 23 32.79 47.80 26.60
N SER A 24 33.08 46.50 26.81
CA SER A 24 34.43 45.92 27.06
C SER A 24 35.02 45.93 28.50
N LEU A 25 35.84 44.94 28.94
CA LEU A 25 36.27 43.63 28.38
C LEU A 25 36.84 42.69 29.49
N LEU A 26 37.04 41.40 29.16
CA LEU A 26 38.07 40.44 29.66
C LEU A 26 38.19 40.08 31.17
N SER A 27 37.66 38.89 31.48
CA SER A 27 38.35 37.72 32.07
C SER A 27 39.26 37.81 33.32
N ALA A 28 38.86 37.01 34.32
CA ALA A 28 39.66 36.07 35.12
C ALA A 28 40.71 36.57 36.15
N LEU A 29 40.47 36.23 37.42
CA LEU A 29 41.38 35.35 38.19
C LEU A 29 40.68 34.71 39.43
N LEU A 30 41.41 33.82 40.10
CA LEU A 30 40.97 32.88 41.15
C LEU A 30 40.87 33.50 42.56
N GLN A 31 40.20 32.76 43.48
CA GLN A 31 40.18 32.94 44.96
C GLN A 31 39.43 34.21 45.47
N GLY A 32 38.77 34.20 46.64
CA GLY A 32 38.52 33.13 47.62
C GLY A 32 37.61 33.61 48.79
N ASP A 33 37.48 32.76 49.81
CA ASP A 33 36.96 33.00 51.18
C ASP A 33 35.53 33.56 51.48
N ASN A 34 34.74 32.69 52.10
CA ASN A 34 34.11 32.82 53.43
C ASN A 34 33.62 34.19 53.98
N THR A 35 32.29 34.31 54.18
CA THR A 35 31.50 34.92 55.31
C THR A 35 30.07 35.22 54.78
N TYR A 36 28.94 35.28 55.50
CA TYR A 36 28.57 35.34 56.93
C TYR A 36 27.56 34.21 57.26
N GLN A 37 27.57 33.56 58.42
CA GLN A 37 27.04 33.98 59.75
C GLN A 37 25.53 34.30 59.86
N ASN A 38 24.80 33.32 60.41
CA ASN A 38 23.73 33.38 61.44
C ASN A 38 22.80 34.61 61.57
N PHE A 39 21.50 34.32 61.62
CA PHE A 39 20.62 34.79 62.71
C PHE A 39 19.64 33.67 63.14
N VAL A 40 19.14 33.75 64.37
CA VAL A 40 18.34 32.73 65.07
C VAL A 40 17.19 33.43 65.83
N THR A 41 16.25 32.67 66.43
CA THR A 41 15.08 33.09 67.27
C THR A 41 13.82 33.49 66.47
N SER A 42 12.59 33.17 66.88
CA SER A 42 12.11 32.31 68.01
C SER A 42 10.60 32.03 67.90
N ASP A 43 10.19 30.83 68.31
CA ASP A 43 8.95 30.41 69.03
C ASP A 43 7.55 30.80 68.44
N ASP A 44 6.41 30.17 68.75
CA ASP A 44 6.09 29.04 69.66
C ASP A 44 4.81 28.28 69.19
N HIS A 45 4.43 27.22 69.93
CA HIS A 45 3.15 26.49 70.04
C HIS A 45 3.12 25.05 69.53
N ALA A 46 2.46 24.16 70.30
CA ALA A 46 2.61 22.72 70.21
C ALA A 46 1.33 21.90 70.48
N ALA A 47 1.22 20.78 69.75
CA ALA A 47 0.54 19.52 70.10
C ALA A 47 -1.01 19.50 70.24
N PRO A 48 -1.66 18.31 70.25
CA PRO A 48 -1.24 16.98 69.76
C PRO A 48 -2.23 16.32 68.75
N LEU A 49 -1.81 15.20 68.14
CA LEU A 49 -2.69 14.21 67.49
C LEU A 49 -2.38 12.78 68.02
N PRO A 50 -3.36 11.85 68.03
CA PRO A 50 -3.24 10.62 68.84
C PRO A 50 -2.58 9.41 68.15
N SER A 51 -1.75 8.73 68.93
CA SER A 51 -1.39 7.30 68.93
C SER A 51 -1.74 6.41 67.72
N TYR A 52 -0.72 5.84 67.09
CA TYR A 52 -0.80 4.54 66.39
C TYR A 52 -0.29 3.40 67.28
N THR A 53 -0.87 2.21 67.15
CA THR A 53 -0.59 1.05 68.01
C THR A 53 0.62 0.25 67.52
N GLN A 54 1.41 -0.29 68.45
CA GLN A 54 2.57 -1.13 68.17
C GLN A 54 2.18 -2.53 67.66
N TYR A 55 3.05 -3.12 66.83
CA TYR A 55 3.22 -4.57 66.70
C TYR A 55 4.72 -4.92 66.83
N ALA A 56 5.01 -6.04 67.48
CA ALA A 56 6.37 -6.50 67.77
C ALA A 56 6.92 -7.42 66.66
N PRO A 57 8.25 -7.53 66.49
CA PRO A 57 8.87 -8.45 65.54
C PRO A 57 8.86 -9.90 66.04
N LEU A 58 9.04 -10.85 65.12
CA LEU A 58 9.31 -12.26 65.43
C LEU A 58 10.49 -12.80 64.61
N ASP A 59 11.58 -13.05 65.33
CA ASP A 59 12.62 -14.07 65.17
C ASP A 59 12.91 -14.70 63.79
N ILE A 60 14.15 -14.52 63.33
CA ILE A 60 14.88 -15.47 62.47
C ILE A 60 16.28 -15.68 63.06
N CYS A 61 16.64 -16.93 63.35
CA CYS A 61 17.95 -17.34 63.88
C CYS A 61 18.15 -18.88 63.73
N PRO A 62 19.39 -19.40 63.70
CA PRO A 62 20.44 -19.01 62.75
C PRO A 62 21.27 -20.23 62.21
N LEU A 63 22.16 -19.94 61.26
CA LEU A 63 23.48 -20.57 61.00
C LEU A 63 23.64 -22.11 60.93
N ASN A 64 24.35 -22.57 59.88
CA ASN A 64 25.74 -23.04 60.06
C ASN A 64 26.55 -22.97 58.76
N GLU A 65 27.87 -23.01 58.89
CA GLU A 65 28.87 -22.71 57.86
C GLU A 65 29.51 -23.98 57.26
N GLU A 66 30.27 -23.85 56.16
CA GLU A 66 31.72 -24.17 56.13
C GLU A 66 32.38 -23.90 54.74
N VAL A 67 33.48 -23.12 54.73
CA VAL A 67 34.84 -23.46 54.20
C VAL A 67 35.04 -23.64 52.66
N VAL A 68 36.00 -22.99 51.94
CA VAL A 68 37.03 -21.98 52.32
C VAL A 68 37.82 -21.35 51.12
N LEU A 69 38.40 -20.14 51.31
CA LEU A 69 39.56 -19.49 50.60
C LEU A 69 39.45 -19.14 49.07
N PRO A 70 40.32 -18.24 48.52
CA PRO A 70 40.61 -16.87 49.00
C PRO A 70 40.80 -15.78 47.89
N GLU A 71 40.92 -14.52 48.34
CA GLU A 71 41.78 -13.43 47.80
C GLU A 71 41.89 -13.15 46.29
N MET A 72 41.38 -11.98 45.87
CA MET A 72 42.24 -10.78 45.71
C MET A 72 41.40 -9.51 45.57
N GLN A 73 41.72 -8.47 46.35
CA GLN A 73 41.06 -7.16 46.28
C GLN A 73 42.05 -6.04 46.62
N MET A 74 42.50 -5.28 45.62
CA MET A 74 42.95 -3.86 45.69
C MET A 74 43.68 -3.47 44.40
N GLN A 75 43.08 -2.61 43.58
CA GLN A 75 43.71 -1.44 42.92
C GLN A 75 42.68 -0.74 42.00
N MET A 76 41.83 0.09 42.58
CA MET A 76 41.21 1.21 41.86
C MET A 76 41.96 2.47 42.25
N ASN A 77 42.73 3.04 41.31
CA ASN A 77 43.04 4.47 41.13
C ASN A 77 44.27 4.64 40.23
N GLU A 78 44.08 4.60 38.92
CA GLU A 78 44.93 5.32 37.96
C GLU A 78 44.16 5.50 36.63
N PHE A 79 44.47 6.57 35.89
CA PHE A 79 43.89 6.95 34.59
C PHE A 79 42.38 7.27 34.54
N LEU A 80 42.03 8.47 35.05
CA LEU A 80 41.03 9.34 34.42
C LEU A 80 41.73 10.57 33.86
N ASP A 81 42.12 10.50 32.58
CA ASP A 81 42.13 11.58 31.57
C ASP A 81 43.01 11.13 30.38
N ASP A 82 42.38 10.88 29.23
CA ASP A 82 42.45 11.84 28.12
C ASP A 82 41.33 11.54 27.09
N GLY A 83 40.91 12.54 26.33
CA GLY A 83 39.81 12.44 25.37
C GLY A 83 40.28 12.29 23.93
N SER A 84 39.90 11.20 23.25
CA SER A 84 39.89 11.19 21.79
C SER A 84 38.78 10.31 21.20
N SER A 85 38.17 10.81 20.12
CA SER A 85 37.20 10.07 19.31
C SER A 85 37.92 9.13 18.36
N TYR A 86 37.45 7.89 18.25
CA TYR A 86 37.78 7.03 17.12
C TYR A 86 36.50 6.49 16.47
N SER A 87 36.29 6.93 15.23
CA SER A 87 35.44 6.24 14.27
C SER A 87 36.15 4.98 13.78
N PHE A 88 35.40 4.01 13.25
CA PHE A 88 35.98 2.91 12.51
C PHE A 88 35.19 2.63 11.23
N TYR A 89 35.92 2.39 10.15
CA TYR A 89 35.44 1.96 8.84
C TYR A 89 36.28 0.77 8.40
N ASP A 90 35.64 -0.08 7.60
CA ASP A 90 36.21 -1.17 6.81
C ASP A 90 36.92 -2.34 7.51
N THR A 91 36.58 -3.53 7.00
CA THR A 91 37.55 -4.56 6.63
C THR A 91 36.88 -5.47 5.61
N HIS A 92 37.50 -5.62 4.44
CA HIS A 92 37.22 -6.71 3.51
C HIS A 92 38.29 -7.79 3.67
N ASP A 93 37.95 -9.00 3.21
CA ASP A 93 38.81 -10.19 3.11
C ASP A 93 39.42 -10.78 4.40
N ILE A 94 39.13 -12.06 4.62
CA ILE A 94 40.14 -13.13 4.71
C ILE A 94 39.41 -14.47 4.52
N GLY A 95 39.92 -15.31 3.61
CA GLY A 95 39.30 -16.59 3.26
C GLY A 95 39.95 -17.81 3.93
N THR A 96 39.35 -18.98 3.63
CA THR A 96 39.95 -20.33 3.74
C THR A 96 40.61 -20.75 5.06
N TRP A 97 39.97 -21.67 5.79
CA TRP A 97 40.61 -22.91 6.27
C TRP A 97 39.59 -24.06 6.19
N ASN A 98 40.07 -25.31 6.07
CA ASN A 98 39.27 -26.43 5.57
C ASN A 98 39.59 -27.74 6.32
N ALA A 99 38.56 -28.54 6.63
CA ALA A 99 38.64 -29.87 7.29
C ALA A 99 39.28 -29.89 8.72
N ALA A 100 39.11 -30.92 9.56
CA ALA A 100 38.65 -32.28 9.30
C ALA A 100 37.87 -32.93 10.48
N GLU A 101 37.43 -34.16 10.21
CA GLU A 101 36.68 -35.14 11.01
C GLU A 101 37.06 -35.31 12.49
N LEU A 102 36.08 -35.71 13.32
CA LEU A 102 36.17 -36.99 14.04
C LEU A 102 34.76 -37.50 14.46
N GLN A 103 34.70 -38.71 15.02
CA GLN A 103 33.52 -39.60 14.88
C GLN A 103 32.69 -39.84 16.17
N LYS A 104 31.41 -40.16 15.92
CA LYS A 104 30.47 -41.04 16.66
C LYS A 104 31.04 -41.87 17.85
N PRO A 105 30.23 -42.10 18.91
CA PRO A 105 29.35 -43.28 18.90
C PRO A 105 27.88 -43.03 19.32
N GLN A 106 27.04 -44.07 19.18
CA GLN A 106 25.59 -44.09 19.42
C GLN A 106 25.22 -44.97 20.62
N PHE A 107 24.25 -44.55 21.43
CA PHE A 107 23.23 -45.38 22.13
C PHE A 107 21.97 -44.50 22.23
N VAL A 108 20.73 -44.86 21.85
CA VAL A 108 19.94 -46.11 21.83
C VAL A 108 19.27 -46.42 23.18
N GLY A 109 17.93 -46.27 23.20
CA GLY A 109 17.00 -46.51 24.32
C GLY A 109 16.03 -45.33 24.51
N GLY A 110 14.72 -45.51 24.70
CA GLY A 110 13.94 -46.75 24.57
C GLY A 110 12.53 -46.65 25.22
N ASP A 111 11.53 -47.12 24.48
CA ASP A 111 10.15 -47.48 24.87
C ASP A 111 9.11 -46.43 25.36
N ASP A 112 7.87 -46.70 24.94
CA ASP A 112 6.61 -46.01 25.28
C ASP A 112 5.98 -46.51 26.60
N GLY A 113 4.93 -45.84 27.09
CA GLY A 113 4.18 -46.27 28.28
C GLY A 113 2.76 -45.72 28.38
N HIS A 114 1.79 -46.34 27.70
CA HIS A 114 0.42 -45.83 27.59
C HIS A 114 -0.63 -46.75 28.27
N LEU A 115 -1.29 -46.28 29.32
CA LEU A 115 -2.50 -46.88 29.94
C LEU A 115 -3.25 -45.78 30.74
N GLN A 116 -4.53 -45.87 31.10
CA GLN A 116 -5.82 -46.33 30.53
C GLN A 116 -6.79 -46.53 31.72
N GLN A 117 -8.11 -46.33 31.49
CA GLN A 117 -9.23 -46.83 32.34
C GLN A 117 -9.45 -46.18 33.74
N SER A 118 -10.66 -46.08 34.31
CA SER A 118 -12.03 -46.30 33.75
C SER A 118 -13.19 -45.78 34.63
N THR A 119 -14.24 -45.24 33.97
CA THR A 119 -15.70 -45.36 34.26
C THR A 119 -16.29 -45.13 35.66
N SER A 120 -17.22 -44.16 35.77
CA SER A 120 -18.38 -44.20 36.69
C SER A 120 -19.63 -43.58 36.02
N VAL A 121 -20.84 -43.86 36.55
CA VAL A 121 -22.12 -43.89 35.79
C VAL A 121 -23.36 -43.67 36.72
N ALA A 122 -24.53 -43.37 36.14
CA ALA A 122 -25.91 -43.39 36.71
C ALA A 122 -26.38 -42.20 37.60
N SER A 123 -27.68 -41.83 37.69
CA SER A 123 -28.87 -42.03 36.82
C SER A 123 -30.14 -41.32 37.35
N MET A 124 -30.99 -40.73 36.47
CA MET A 124 -32.47 -40.51 36.60
C MET A 124 -33.00 -39.66 37.80
N GLN A 125 -34.26 -39.19 37.92
CA GLN A 125 -35.34 -38.68 37.03
C GLN A 125 -36.42 -37.96 37.92
N ASN A 126 -37.36 -37.20 37.31
CA ASN A 126 -38.71 -36.84 37.84
C ASN A 126 -38.80 -35.84 39.04
N LEU A 127 -39.90 -35.06 39.28
CA LEU A 127 -40.96 -34.46 38.41
C LEU A 127 -41.76 -33.37 39.20
N SER A 128 -42.69 -32.71 38.50
CA SER A 128 -43.96 -32.06 38.95
C SER A 128 -43.99 -30.75 39.78
N PHE A 129 -44.48 -29.70 39.11
CA PHE A 129 -45.62 -28.81 39.45
C PHE A 129 -45.77 -28.13 40.83
N PHE A 130 -45.96 -26.81 40.77
CA PHE A 130 -47.21 -26.17 41.22
C PHE A 130 -47.55 -24.99 40.30
N GLU A 131 -48.83 -24.82 39.94
CA GLU A 131 -49.36 -23.65 39.22
C GLU A 131 -50.37 -22.91 40.12
N SER A 132 -50.53 -21.60 39.90
CA SER A 132 -51.85 -20.95 40.02
C SER A 132 -51.91 -19.64 39.23
N GLU A 133 -53.12 -19.39 38.72
CA GLU A 133 -53.69 -18.29 37.94
C GLU A 133 -53.48 -16.87 38.56
N MET A 134 -53.73 -15.71 37.91
CA MET A 134 -54.77 -15.36 36.92
C MET A 134 -54.34 -14.33 35.84
N ALA A 135 -55.24 -14.12 34.86
CA ALA A 135 -55.11 -13.29 33.66
C ALA A 135 -55.92 -11.94 33.75
N PRO A 136 -55.91 -11.04 32.72
CA PRO A 136 -56.17 -9.60 32.91
C PRO A 136 -57.54 -9.08 32.42
N ARG A 137 -57.80 -7.77 32.70
CA ARG A 137 -58.75 -6.79 32.09
C ARG A 137 -58.65 -5.45 32.87
N ASP A 138 -59.18 -4.30 32.48
CA ASP A 138 -59.41 -3.54 31.21
C ASP A 138 -60.24 -2.26 31.61
N PHE A 139 -60.72 -1.45 30.65
CA PHE A 139 -61.75 -0.37 30.78
C PHE A 139 -61.30 0.99 31.40
N ASP A 140 -61.75 2.18 30.93
CA ASP A 140 -62.60 2.53 29.77
C ASP A 140 -62.36 3.97 29.20
N SER A 141 -63.15 4.35 28.18
CA SER A 141 -63.24 5.62 27.43
C SER A 141 -64.01 6.77 28.17
N SER A 142 -64.46 7.92 27.62
CA SER A 142 -64.60 8.48 26.23
C SER A 142 -64.92 10.01 26.22
N ASN A 143 -64.65 10.68 25.08
CA ASN A 143 -65.38 11.81 24.44
C ASN A 143 -65.70 13.19 25.11
N ALA A 144 -65.11 14.24 24.51
CA ALA A 144 -65.77 15.40 23.83
C ALA A 144 -66.29 16.71 24.54
N SER A 145 -65.71 17.85 24.09
CA SER A 145 -66.35 19.15 23.70
C SER A 145 -66.83 20.26 24.68
N LEU A 146 -66.09 21.40 24.71
CA LEU A 146 -66.50 22.86 24.58
C LEU A 146 -67.60 23.48 25.52
N PRO A 147 -67.81 24.84 25.65
CA PRO A 147 -67.48 26.00 24.75
C PRO A 147 -67.14 27.42 25.36
N CYS A 148 -66.84 28.42 24.48
CA CYS A 148 -67.15 29.90 24.55
C CYS A 148 -66.59 30.83 25.69
N SER A 149 -66.43 32.18 25.56
CA SER A 149 -66.40 33.16 24.43
C SER A 149 -65.92 34.61 24.87
N ARG A 150 -65.68 35.53 23.90
CA ARG A 150 -65.53 37.04 23.95
C ARG A 150 -64.25 37.69 24.55
N SER A 151 -63.77 38.90 24.15
CA SER A 151 -63.89 39.72 22.90
C SER A 151 -63.03 41.03 22.91
N ASN A 152 -62.66 41.59 21.73
CA ASN A 152 -62.17 42.97 21.39
C ASN A 152 -60.69 43.37 21.63
N SER A 153 -60.01 44.25 20.85
CA SER A 153 -60.19 44.74 19.44
C SER A 153 -59.02 45.65 18.93
N ARG A 154 -58.83 45.76 17.59
CA ARG A 154 -58.01 46.74 16.78
C ARG A 154 -56.46 46.60 16.80
N SER A 155 -55.69 46.93 15.75
CA SER A 155 -55.98 47.12 14.29
C SER A 155 -54.71 47.21 13.41
N ARG A 156 -54.86 46.93 12.09
CA ARG A 156 -54.00 47.22 10.90
C ARG A 156 -53.12 46.08 10.30
N LEU A 157 -53.61 45.57 9.16
CA LEU A 157 -52.93 45.33 7.86
C LEU A 157 -51.59 44.54 7.88
N THR A 158 -51.59 43.20 7.70
CA THR A 158 -51.59 42.44 6.41
C THR A 158 -50.34 42.65 5.54
N GLY A 159 -49.57 41.63 5.14
CA GLY A 159 -49.65 40.16 5.33
C GLY A 159 -48.62 39.49 4.38
N SER A 160 -48.38 38.17 4.33
CA SER A 160 -48.78 37.01 5.15
C SER A 160 -47.88 35.82 4.73
N SER A 161 -47.63 34.82 5.59
CA SER A 161 -46.62 33.76 5.31
C SER A 161 -47.09 32.34 5.64
N LEU A 162 -46.40 31.37 5.03
CA LEU A 162 -46.50 29.89 5.16
C LEU A 162 -47.81 29.18 4.81
N SER A 163 -47.68 28.08 4.08
CA SER A 163 -48.43 26.82 4.26
C SER A 163 -47.63 25.66 3.65
N THR A 164 -47.79 24.46 4.21
CA THR A 164 -47.13 23.20 3.77
C THR A 164 -48.21 22.21 3.23
N PRO A 165 -47.96 20.90 2.94
CA PRO A 165 -48.76 20.13 1.96
C PRO A 165 -50.02 19.48 2.59
N THR A 166 -50.93 18.78 1.89
CA THR A 166 -50.68 17.51 1.15
C THR A 166 -51.91 17.00 0.37
N SER A 167 -51.70 16.50 -0.84
CA SER A 167 -52.29 15.23 -1.35
C SER A 167 -51.77 14.91 -2.77
N VAL A 168 -51.85 13.64 -3.17
CA VAL A 168 -51.24 13.10 -4.41
C VAL A 168 -52.33 12.66 -5.40
N SER A 169 -52.16 13.04 -6.67
CA SER A 169 -52.70 12.30 -7.83
C SER A 169 -51.90 12.65 -9.09
N SER A 170 -52.00 11.82 -10.13
CA SER A 170 -51.03 11.75 -11.23
C SER A 170 -51.51 12.32 -12.56
N ASP A 171 -50.52 12.57 -13.43
CA ASP A 171 -50.55 12.49 -14.89
C ASP A 171 -51.10 13.63 -15.79
N CYS A 172 -50.31 13.82 -16.86
CA CYS A 172 -50.64 14.30 -18.22
C CYS A 172 -51.31 15.68 -18.42
N GLY A 173 -50.74 16.53 -19.31
CA GLY A 173 -51.47 17.70 -19.83
C GLY A 173 -50.77 18.71 -20.74
N MET A 174 -49.44 18.78 -20.80
CA MET A 174 -48.72 19.85 -21.53
C MET A 174 -47.80 19.34 -22.66
N ASP A 175 -48.02 19.86 -23.87
CA ASP A 175 -47.18 19.66 -25.07
C ASP A 175 -45.87 20.50 -24.98
N PRO A 176 -44.70 19.98 -25.41
CA PRO A 176 -43.49 20.77 -25.66
C PRO A 176 -43.72 22.13 -26.34
N LEU A 177 -44.68 22.26 -27.24
CA LEU A 177 -45.01 23.53 -27.92
C LEU A 177 -45.70 24.56 -27.00
N GLN A 178 -46.42 24.13 -25.96
CA GLN A 178 -46.90 25.03 -24.90
C GLN A 178 -45.75 25.45 -23.98
N ARG A 179 -44.85 24.51 -23.65
CA ARG A 179 -43.65 24.79 -22.84
C ARG A 179 -42.71 25.81 -23.50
N TRP A 180 -42.71 25.90 -24.83
CA TRP A 180 -42.00 26.95 -25.60
C TRP A 180 -42.69 28.32 -25.55
N ARG A 181 -44.03 28.39 -25.41
CA ARG A 181 -44.78 29.66 -25.37
C ARG A 181 -44.63 30.42 -24.05
N GLU A 182 -44.48 29.71 -22.94
CA GLU A 182 -44.55 30.32 -21.59
C GLU A 182 -43.19 30.82 -21.08
N SER A 183 -42.09 30.56 -21.78
CA SER A 183 -40.77 31.20 -21.53
C SER A 183 -39.85 31.20 -22.78
N PRO A 184 -40.05 32.12 -23.75
CA PRO A 184 -39.09 32.38 -24.84
C PRO A 184 -37.78 33.03 -24.34
N PRO A 185 -36.67 32.96 -25.09
CA PRO A 185 -35.30 33.12 -24.57
C PRO A 185 -34.80 34.58 -24.47
N GLU A 186 -35.66 35.53 -24.12
CA GLU A 186 -35.43 36.97 -24.39
C GLU A 186 -34.97 37.80 -23.16
N THR A 187 -34.80 37.21 -21.98
CA THR A 187 -34.62 37.96 -20.70
C THR A 187 -33.42 37.57 -19.83
N GLU A 188 -32.34 37.03 -20.40
CA GLU A 188 -31.00 37.20 -19.83
C GLU A 188 -30.01 37.50 -20.97
N ALA A 189 -29.28 38.60 -20.87
CA ALA A 189 -28.62 39.21 -22.02
C ALA A 189 -27.27 38.57 -22.36
N ALA A 190 -27.04 38.30 -23.64
CA ALA A 190 -25.73 37.85 -24.13
C ALA A 190 -24.63 38.89 -23.84
N SER A 191 -23.43 38.40 -23.53
CA SER A 191 -22.29 39.27 -23.23
C SER A 191 -21.86 40.13 -24.43
N LEU A 192 -21.29 41.30 -24.15
CA LEU A 192 -20.73 42.18 -25.19
C LEU A 192 -19.65 41.49 -26.05
N SER A 193 -18.95 40.49 -25.50
CA SER A 193 -18.01 39.64 -26.26
C SER A 193 -18.72 38.75 -27.29
N ALA A 194 -19.83 38.10 -26.94
CA ALA A 194 -20.60 37.29 -27.87
C ALA A 194 -21.18 38.12 -29.04
N ILE A 195 -21.59 39.36 -28.75
CA ILE A 195 -22.05 40.32 -29.77
C ILE A 195 -20.89 40.73 -30.70
N ALA A 196 -19.70 40.99 -30.15
CA ALA A 196 -18.53 41.42 -30.92
C ALA A 196 -18.03 40.35 -31.91
N ASP A 197 -18.03 39.07 -31.53
CA ASP A 197 -17.60 37.98 -32.42
C ASP A 197 -18.69 37.54 -33.41
N ALA A 198 -19.98 37.59 -33.05
CA ALA A 198 -21.07 37.34 -33.99
C ALA A 198 -21.09 38.33 -35.17
N LEU A 199 -20.65 39.57 -34.94
CA LEU A 199 -20.52 40.60 -35.99
C LEU A 199 -19.36 40.35 -36.97
N ARG A 200 -18.42 39.44 -36.67
CA ARG A 200 -17.21 39.23 -37.50
C ARG A 200 -17.37 38.24 -38.66
N THR A 201 -18.40 37.37 -38.66
CA THR A 201 -18.42 36.16 -39.52
C THR A 201 -19.73 35.84 -40.25
N MET A 202 -20.75 36.70 -40.20
CA MET A 202 -22.03 36.45 -40.90
C MET A 202 -21.97 36.65 -42.42
N SER A 203 -22.10 35.59 -43.23
CA SER A 203 -22.62 35.68 -44.61
C SER A 203 -23.27 34.41 -45.19
N THR A 204 -24.58 34.56 -45.47
CA THR A 204 -25.32 34.07 -46.66
C THR A 204 -25.44 32.56 -47.02
N HIS A 205 -26.46 31.94 -46.41
CA HIS A 205 -27.71 31.46 -47.09
C HIS A 205 -27.91 30.02 -47.65
N ARG A 206 -29.07 29.47 -47.17
CA ARG A 206 -30.13 28.68 -47.86
C ARG A 206 -29.93 27.16 -48.13
N ALA A 207 -30.99 26.32 -48.19
CA ALA A 207 -32.11 25.99 -47.27
C ALA A 207 -33.21 25.11 -47.98
N VAL A 208 -34.29 24.75 -47.25
CA VAL A 208 -35.70 24.50 -47.73
C VAL A 208 -36.21 23.03 -47.89
N ARG A 209 -37.01 22.59 -46.88
CA ARG A 209 -38.28 21.76 -46.92
C ARG A 209 -38.24 20.30 -47.48
N SER A 210 -39.20 19.40 -47.19
CA SER A 210 -40.20 19.14 -46.11
C SER A 210 -40.86 17.74 -46.37
N SER A 211 -41.96 17.20 -45.81
CA SER A 211 -43.03 17.65 -44.87
C SER A 211 -43.90 16.46 -44.36
N SER A 212 -44.63 16.68 -43.25
CA SER A 212 -45.97 16.16 -42.89
C SER A 212 -46.29 14.64 -42.75
N GLY A 213 -46.67 14.23 -41.52
CA GLY A 213 -48.05 13.74 -41.27
C GLY A 213 -48.24 12.32 -40.69
N GLY A 214 -49.15 12.17 -39.71
CA GLY A 214 -49.74 10.88 -39.28
C GLY A 214 -49.65 10.58 -37.77
N ARG A 215 -50.79 10.35 -37.09
CA ARG A 215 -50.90 10.13 -35.63
C ARG A 215 -51.10 8.64 -35.25
N ALA A 216 -50.79 8.35 -33.98
CA ALA A 216 -51.51 7.45 -33.03
C ALA A 216 -51.28 5.92 -33.00
N GLU A 217 -50.60 5.51 -31.91
CA GLU A 217 -51.10 4.62 -30.81
C GLU A 217 -51.10 3.07 -30.84
N SER A 218 -50.44 2.53 -29.79
CA SER A 218 -50.95 1.55 -28.79
C SER A 218 -50.76 0.02 -28.96
N ILE A 219 -49.62 -0.46 -28.38
CA ILE A 219 -49.47 -1.51 -27.33
C ILE A 219 -50.07 -2.94 -27.55
N ALA A 220 -49.15 -3.92 -27.58
CA ALA A 220 -49.17 -5.34 -27.13
C ALA A 220 -50.52 -6.06 -26.82
N SER A 221 -50.69 -7.35 -27.16
CA SER A 221 -49.81 -8.46 -26.74
C SER A 221 -50.16 -9.84 -27.35
N LEU A 222 -49.21 -10.79 -27.24
CA LEU A 222 -49.31 -12.27 -27.19
C LEU A 222 -50.60 -13.00 -27.68
N GLN A 223 -50.48 -13.80 -28.75
CA GLN A 223 -50.63 -15.28 -28.68
C GLN A 223 -50.19 -15.99 -29.99
N SER A 224 -50.31 -17.33 -30.05
CA SER A 224 -49.47 -18.20 -30.89
C SER A 224 -50.16 -18.85 -32.10
N GLY A 225 -49.41 -18.97 -33.20
CA GLY A 225 -49.32 -20.23 -33.96
C GLY A 225 -50.33 -20.53 -35.08
N THR A 226 -49.87 -20.43 -36.33
CA THR A 226 -50.07 -21.45 -37.39
C THR A 226 -49.06 -21.20 -38.53
N SER A 227 -48.99 -22.06 -39.56
CA SER A 227 -47.82 -22.15 -40.45
C SER A 227 -48.17 -22.37 -41.93
N ARG A 228 -47.13 -22.30 -42.79
CA ARG A 228 -47.08 -22.70 -44.23
C ARG A 228 -47.66 -21.66 -45.22
N SER A 229 -47.11 -21.46 -46.43
CA SER A 229 -45.85 -21.88 -47.06
C SER A 229 -45.60 -21.04 -48.33
N SER A 230 -44.34 -20.82 -48.74
CA SER A 230 -43.99 -20.21 -50.05
C SER A 230 -42.68 -20.78 -50.62
N SER A 231 -42.67 -21.21 -51.89
CA SER A 231 -41.45 -21.71 -52.55
C SER A 231 -41.51 -21.74 -54.10
N SER A 232 -40.84 -20.79 -54.77
CA SER A 232 -40.23 -20.89 -56.14
C SER A 232 -41.15 -21.24 -57.35
N VAL A 233 -40.82 -21.07 -58.65
CA VAL A 233 -39.54 -21.04 -59.41
C VAL A 233 -39.60 -20.17 -60.70
N ALA A 234 -38.41 -19.72 -61.18
CA ALA A 234 -38.06 -19.37 -62.58
C ALA A 234 -38.68 -18.07 -63.22
N SER A 235 -38.15 -17.46 -64.30
CA SER A 235 -37.13 -17.91 -65.29
C SER A 235 -36.28 -16.77 -65.95
N THR A 236 -35.50 -17.12 -66.99
CA THR A 236 -34.45 -16.36 -67.75
C THR A 236 -34.99 -15.25 -68.73
N ARG A 237 -34.24 -14.44 -69.55
CA ARG A 237 -32.93 -14.60 -70.27
C ARG A 237 -32.46 -13.31 -71.04
N SER A 238 -31.16 -13.20 -71.41
CA SER A 238 -30.54 -12.42 -72.55
C SER A 238 -30.52 -10.87 -72.54
N SER A 239 -29.62 -10.11 -73.23
CA SER A 239 -28.30 -10.39 -73.88
C SER A 239 -27.52 -9.16 -74.46
N ARG A 240 -26.17 -9.15 -74.35
CA ARG A 240 -25.12 -8.59 -75.30
C ARG A 240 -25.04 -7.04 -75.52
N SER A 241 -23.92 -6.38 -75.89
CA SER A 241 -22.45 -6.65 -76.01
C SER A 241 -21.74 -5.37 -76.61
N VAL A 242 -20.43 -5.04 -76.61
CA VAL A 242 -19.10 -5.53 -76.11
C VAL A 242 -18.00 -4.45 -76.38
N SER A 243 -16.75 -4.63 -75.89
CA SER A 243 -15.47 -3.93 -76.28
C SER A 243 -15.16 -2.58 -75.59
N ARG A 244 -13.97 -2.27 -75.02
CA ARG A 244 -12.59 -2.86 -74.89
C ARG A 244 -12.03 -2.41 -73.49
N ARG A 245 -10.92 -2.82 -72.84
CA ARG A 245 -9.80 -3.81 -72.80
C ARG A 245 -9.24 -3.71 -71.34
N SER A 246 -8.66 -4.64 -70.56
CA SER A 246 -7.86 -5.89 -70.73
C SER A 246 -6.36 -5.66 -71.06
N PRO A 247 -5.35 -6.27 -70.36
CA PRO A 247 -5.40 -7.44 -69.43
C PRO A 247 -4.63 -7.28 -68.06
N VAL A 248 -4.72 -8.16 -67.04
CA VAL A 248 -3.83 -9.32 -66.66
C VAL A 248 -3.99 -9.54 -65.11
N PRO A 249 -3.98 -10.74 -64.45
CA PRO A 249 -4.40 -12.09 -64.84
C PRO A 249 -5.18 -12.90 -63.73
N LYS A 250 -6.41 -13.36 -64.05
CA LYS A 250 -6.93 -14.71 -63.74
C LYS A 250 -6.66 -15.38 -62.36
N PHE A 251 -7.62 -15.28 -61.44
CA PHE A 251 -7.96 -16.42 -60.57
C PHE A 251 -8.61 -17.54 -61.42
N ARG A 252 -8.45 -18.82 -61.05
CA ARG A 252 -9.12 -19.97 -61.68
C ARG A 252 -9.85 -20.80 -60.61
N GLY A 253 -11.16 -20.62 -60.50
CA GLY A 253 -12.00 -21.49 -59.67
C GLY A 253 -12.40 -22.80 -60.38
N ARG A 254 -12.86 -23.79 -59.62
CA ARG A 254 -13.68 -24.90 -60.14
C ARG A 254 -14.79 -25.23 -59.14
N VAL A 255 -16.02 -25.36 -59.65
CA VAL A 255 -17.22 -25.62 -58.85
C VAL A 255 -17.22 -27.05 -58.32
N GLY A 256 -17.71 -27.25 -57.10
CA GLY A 256 -17.80 -28.56 -56.44
C GLY A 256 -18.90 -29.47 -56.98
N LYS A 257 -18.89 -30.73 -56.55
CA LYS A 257 -20.04 -31.64 -56.61
C LYS A 257 -20.77 -31.62 -55.27
N THR A 258 -22.08 -31.90 -55.29
CA THR A 258 -22.91 -32.05 -54.10
C THR A 258 -22.59 -33.32 -53.31
N ARG A 259 -23.07 -33.34 -52.07
CA ARG A 259 -22.62 -34.19 -50.96
C ARG A 259 -23.11 -35.63 -51.05
N ASN A 260 -22.46 -36.51 -50.29
CA ASN A 260 -23.08 -37.74 -49.79
C ASN A 260 -22.68 -37.88 -48.31
N ASP A 261 -23.52 -37.38 -47.40
CA ASP A 261 -23.22 -37.31 -45.96
C ASP A 261 -23.56 -38.63 -45.25
N ALA A 262 -22.56 -39.50 -45.05
CA ALA A 262 -22.72 -40.72 -44.25
C ALA A 262 -21.42 -41.27 -43.62
N ALA A 263 -20.34 -40.48 -43.56
CA ALA A 263 -19.07 -40.90 -42.94
C ALA A 263 -18.23 -39.70 -42.46
N ILE A 264 -17.27 -39.97 -41.56
CA ILE A 264 -16.26 -39.04 -41.03
C ILE A 264 -16.84 -37.93 -40.12
N GLN A 265 -17.40 -38.33 -38.98
CA GLN A 265 -17.22 -37.57 -37.73
C GLN A 265 -16.03 -38.17 -36.96
N LYS A 266 -14.83 -37.61 -37.17
CA LYS A 266 -13.68 -37.75 -36.26
C LYS A 266 -12.89 -36.44 -36.19
N SER A 267 -13.23 -35.62 -35.20
CA SER A 267 -12.41 -34.56 -34.59
C SER A 267 -11.48 -33.75 -35.51
N ASP A 268 -11.95 -32.63 -36.05
CA ASP A 268 -11.08 -31.58 -36.61
C ASP A 268 -10.55 -30.63 -35.52
N ALA A 269 -9.94 -31.19 -34.47
CA ALA A 269 -9.53 -30.45 -33.28
C ALA A 269 -8.14 -29.82 -33.44
N ARG A 270 -8.04 -28.50 -33.28
CA ARG A 270 -6.77 -27.75 -33.24
C ARG A 270 -6.27 -27.60 -31.80
N MET A 271 -5.67 -28.65 -31.25
CA MET A 271 -5.29 -28.72 -29.82
C MET A 271 -4.07 -27.88 -29.39
N PHE A 272 -3.21 -27.45 -30.31
CA PHE A 272 -2.01 -26.66 -29.96
C PHE A 272 -2.30 -25.18 -30.15
N HIS A 273 -2.28 -24.41 -29.07
CA HIS A 273 -2.48 -22.96 -29.11
C HIS A 273 -1.13 -22.24 -29.18
N CYS A 274 -1.02 -21.19 -30.00
CA CYS A 274 0.08 -20.25 -29.85
C CYS A 274 -0.01 -19.57 -28.48
N THR A 275 1.14 -19.35 -27.86
CA THR A 275 1.28 -18.67 -26.57
C THR A 275 1.63 -17.18 -26.72
N PHE A 276 1.62 -16.65 -27.94
CA PHE A 276 1.90 -15.24 -28.26
C PHE A 276 0.79 -14.58 -29.11
N CYS A 277 -0.05 -15.35 -29.80
CA CYS A 277 -1.23 -14.89 -30.53
C CYS A 277 -2.37 -15.93 -30.44
N CYS A 278 -3.54 -15.64 -31.01
CA CYS A 278 -4.71 -16.52 -30.94
C CYS A 278 -4.68 -17.69 -31.95
N ASP A 279 -3.61 -17.85 -32.75
CA ASP A 279 -3.53 -18.91 -33.77
C ASP A 279 -3.51 -20.32 -33.14
N THR A 280 -4.28 -21.25 -33.72
CA THR A 280 -4.39 -22.64 -33.25
C THR A 280 -4.04 -23.66 -34.33
N PHE A 281 -3.42 -24.78 -33.94
CA PHE A 281 -2.77 -25.73 -34.83
C PHE A 281 -3.18 -27.19 -34.53
N ARG A 282 -3.23 -28.01 -35.58
CA ARG A 282 -3.48 -29.47 -35.46
C ARG A 282 -2.25 -30.29 -35.04
N ARG A 283 -1.04 -29.73 -35.18
CA ARG A 283 0.23 -30.47 -35.01
C ARG A 283 1.26 -29.64 -34.25
N LYS A 284 1.95 -30.28 -33.30
CA LYS A 284 3.03 -29.69 -32.50
C LYS A 284 4.09 -28.99 -33.35
N HIS A 285 4.54 -29.63 -34.44
CA HIS A 285 5.56 -29.08 -35.33
C HIS A 285 5.15 -27.72 -35.93
N ASP A 286 3.90 -27.61 -36.36
CA ASP A 286 3.42 -26.44 -37.10
C ASP A 286 3.24 -25.24 -36.14
N TRP A 287 2.73 -25.49 -34.92
CA TRP A 287 2.71 -24.54 -33.80
C TRP A 287 4.11 -24.08 -33.39
N SER A 288 5.02 -25.02 -33.07
CA SER A 288 6.37 -24.70 -32.59
C SER A 288 7.20 -23.95 -33.64
N ARG A 289 6.99 -24.25 -34.93
CA ARG A 289 7.57 -23.52 -36.05
C ARG A 289 6.97 -22.11 -36.18
N HIS A 290 5.66 -21.94 -36.02
CA HIS A 290 5.01 -20.64 -36.03
C HIS A 290 5.59 -19.74 -34.93
N GLU A 291 5.69 -20.21 -33.68
CA GLU A 291 6.27 -19.43 -32.58
C GLU A 291 7.73 -19.01 -32.85
N LYS A 292 8.59 -19.95 -33.28
CA LYS A 292 9.99 -19.64 -33.59
C LYS A 292 10.17 -18.70 -34.79
N SER A 293 9.22 -18.66 -35.73
CA SER A 293 9.40 -17.90 -36.99
C SER A 293 8.72 -16.53 -37.00
N LEU A 294 7.62 -16.34 -36.26
CA LEU A 294 6.85 -15.08 -36.25
C LEU A 294 6.94 -14.30 -34.93
N HIS A 295 7.25 -14.97 -33.83
CA HIS A 295 7.28 -14.37 -32.50
C HIS A 295 8.69 -14.22 -31.93
N LEU A 296 9.51 -15.28 -31.92
CA LEU A 296 10.88 -15.23 -31.39
C LEU A 296 11.86 -16.04 -32.25
N ASN A 297 12.53 -15.36 -33.20
CA ASN A 297 13.60 -15.95 -34.02
C ASN A 297 14.99 -15.58 -33.48
N VAL A 298 15.56 -16.47 -32.66
CA VAL A 298 16.94 -16.36 -32.13
C VAL A 298 18.03 -16.90 -33.06
N ASP A 299 17.72 -17.43 -34.25
CA ASP A 299 18.76 -17.93 -35.17
C ASP A 299 19.45 -16.77 -35.90
N GLN A 300 20.68 -16.46 -35.50
CA GLN A 300 21.54 -15.47 -36.18
C GLN A 300 22.64 -16.14 -37.02
N TRP A 301 23.03 -15.47 -38.11
CA TRP A 301 24.07 -15.90 -39.05
C TRP A 301 25.00 -14.72 -39.32
N ALA A 302 26.29 -14.87 -39.07
CA ALA A 302 27.28 -13.82 -39.30
C ALA A 302 27.93 -13.98 -40.69
N CYS A 303 28.30 -12.88 -41.34
CA CYS A 303 29.22 -12.93 -42.47
C CYS A 303 30.67 -12.98 -41.94
N ALA A 304 31.41 -14.04 -42.26
CA ALA A 304 32.80 -14.25 -41.86
C ALA A 304 33.10 -13.93 -40.36
N PRO A 305 32.42 -14.60 -39.39
CA PRO A 305 32.54 -14.27 -37.96
C PRO A 305 33.96 -14.37 -37.39
N TYR A 306 34.80 -15.21 -37.99
CA TYR A 306 36.20 -15.43 -37.58
C TYR A 306 37.20 -14.50 -38.32
N GLY A 307 36.70 -13.54 -39.12
CA GLY A 307 37.51 -12.70 -39.99
C GLY A 307 37.58 -13.21 -41.44
N GLY A 308 38.14 -12.39 -42.35
CA GLY A 308 38.30 -12.74 -43.76
C GLY A 308 39.38 -13.78 -44.04
N SER A 309 40.32 -13.96 -43.10
CA SER A 309 41.41 -14.93 -43.13
C SER A 309 41.31 -15.82 -41.89
N VAL A 310 41.33 -17.14 -42.07
CA VAL A 310 40.99 -18.14 -41.03
C VAL A 310 41.99 -19.29 -41.07
N LEU A 311 42.37 -19.80 -39.89
CA LEU A 311 43.27 -20.95 -39.80
C LEU A 311 42.53 -22.26 -40.09
N SER A 312 43.11 -23.10 -40.94
CA SER A 312 42.70 -24.48 -41.21
C SER A 312 43.02 -25.39 -40.02
N SER A 313 42.35 -26.54 -39.93
CA SER A 313 42.73 -27.63 -39.02
C SER A 313 44.12 -28.23 -39.34
N THR A 314 44.70 -27.92 -40.50
CA THR A 314 46.09 -28.24 -40.86
C THR A 314 47.11 -27.21 -40.37
N GLY A 315 46.66 -26.08 -39.79
CA GLY A 315 47.51 -24.95 -39.38
C GLY A 315 47.78 -23.92 -40.49
N GLU A 316 47.37 -24.20 -41.72
CA GLU A 316 47.53 -23.30 -42.88
C GLU A 316 46.45 -22.20 -42.88
N ASN A 317 46.81 -20.97 -43.26
CA ASN A 317 45.87 -19.85 -43.28
C ASN A 317 45.11 -19.77 -44.61
N HIS A 318 43.82 -19.46 -44.61
CA HIS A 318 43.01 -19.41 -45.84
C HIS A 318 41.89 -18.35 -45.83
N CYS A 319 41.52 -17.88 -47.02
CA CYS A 319 40.42 -16.93 -47.22
C CYS A 319 39.08 -17.57 -46.89
N ALA A 320 38.33 -16.98 -45.95
CA ALA A 320 37.01 -17.45 -45.50
C ALA A 320 35.96 -17.52 -46.63
N TYR A 321 36.17 -16.76 -47.71
CA TYR A 321 35.20 -16.63 -48.80
C TYR A 321 35.42 -17.60 -49.97
N CYS A 322 36.68 -17.98 -50.24
CA CYS A 322 37.04 -18.76 -51.44
C CYS A 322 38.12 -19.84 -51.22
N ASN A 323 38.61 -20.02 -49.98
CA ASN A 323 39.63 -21.00 -49.58
C ASN A 323 40.99 -20.85 -50.28
N LEU A 324 41.34 -19.65 -50.78
CA LEU A 324 42.70 -19.33 -51.21
C LEU A 324 43.65 -19.37 -50.00
N LEU A 325 44.77 -20.10 -50.10
CA LEU A 325 45.81 -20.15 -49.07
C LEU A 325 46.56 -18.81 -48.97
N ASP A 326 46.98 -18.45 -47.74
CA ASP A 326 47.73 -17.24 -47.38
C ASP A 326 47.24 -15.96 -48.11
N PRO A 327 45.97 -15.56 -47.92
CA PRO A 327 45.40 -14.41 -48.61
C PRO A 327 46.03 -13.10 -48.14
N THR A 328 46.40 -12.23 -49.09
CA THR A 328 46.79 -10.85 -48.81
C THR A 328 45.58 -9.97 -48.52
N ASP A 329 45.78 -8.83 -47.85
CA ASP A 329 44.71 -7.87 -47.59
C ASP A 329 44.03 -7.37 -48.87
N ASP A 330 44.81 -7.13 -49.94
CA ASP A 330 44.30 -6.80 -51.29
C ASP A 330 43.31 -7.86 -51.82
N HIS A 331 43.56 -9.14 -51.51
CA HIS A 331 42.64 -10.22 -51.90
C HIS A 331 41.36 -10.22 -51.04
N LEU A 332 41.46 -9.94 -49.74
CA LEU A 332 40.28 -9.79 -48.88
C LEU A 332 39.41 -8.59 -49.30
N GLU A 333 40.02 -7.50 -49.75
CA GLU A 333 39.31 -6.35 -50.30
C GLU A 333 38.74 -6.61 -51.70
N SER A 334 39.29 -7.54 -52.48
CA SER A 334 38.62 -8.04 -53.70
C SER A 334 37.26 -8.72 -53.41
N HIS A 335 37.04 -9.12 -52.16
CA HIS A 335 35.75 -9.60 -51.64
C HIS A 335 34.95 -8.54 -50.87
N ASN A 336 35.35 -7.25 -50.86
CA ASN A 336 34.73 -6.19 -50.06
C ASN A 336 34.69 -6.50 -48.53
N HIS A 337 35.76 -7.08 -47.96
CA HIS A 337 35.77 -7.48 -46.55
C HIS A 337 35.60 -6.29 -45.59
N SER A 338 36.42 -5.23 -45.73
CA SER A 338 36.36 -4.02 -44.88
C SER A 338 34.98 -3.37 -44.92
N ALA A 339 34.42 -3.19 -46.12
CA ALA A 339 33.11 -2.57 -46.35
C ALA A 339 31.92 -3.39 -45.78
N CYS A 340 32.14 -4.67 -45.45
CA CYS A 340 31.14 -5.49 -44.75
C CYS A 340 31.24 -5.36 -43.21
N ARG A 341 32.41 -4.95 -42.68
CA ARG A 341 32.75 -4.99 -41.26
C ARG A 341 32.75 -3.60 -40.61
N SER A 342 31.56 -3.08 -40.33
CA SER A 342 31.38 -1.81 -39.63
C SER A 342 31.96 -1.84 -38.21
N ALA A 343 32.90 -0.95 -37.91
CA ALA A 343 33.40 -0.67 -36.56
C ALA A 343 33.76 -1.94 -35.73
N GLN A 344 34.57 -2.82 -36.32
CA GLN A 344 35.08 -4.09 -35.78
C GLN A 344 34.08 -5.28 -35.68
N GLU A 345 32.76 -5.05 -35.67
CA GLU A 345 31.77 -6.14 -35.59
C GLU A 345 31.43 -6.79 -36.96
N PRO A 346 31.10 -8.09 -37.01
CA PRO A 346 30.68 -8.79 -38.23
C PRO A 346 29.20 -8.54 -38.56
N ARG A 347 28.84 -8.60 -39.84
CA ARG A 347 27.46 -8.31 -40.28
C ARG A 347 26.51 -9.50 -40.06
N PHE A 348 25.43 -9.30 -39.30
CA PHE A 348 24.47 -10.35 -38.92
C PHE A 348 23.20 -10.42 -39.78
N PHE A 349 22.67 -11.64 -39.94
CA PHE A 349 21.46 -11.97 -40.71
C PHE A 349 20.56 -12.96 -39.94
N ARG A 350 19.24 -12.70 -39.88
CA ARG A 350 18.27 -13.57 -39.17
C ARG A 350 17.87 -14.86 -39.93
N ARG A 351 18.45 -15.14 -41.10
CA ARG A 351 18.17 -16.31 -41.97
C ARG A 351 19.38 -16.69 -42.83
N LYS A 352 19.65 -18.00 -42.96
CA LYS A 352 20.68 -18.56 -43.88
C LYS A 352 20.51 -18.04 -45.31
N ASP A 353 19.26 -17.95 -45.78
CA ASP A 353 18.93 -17.48 -47.14
C ASP A 353 19.40 -16.04 -47.41
N HIS A 354 19.32 -15.16 -46.40
CA HIS A 354 19.67 -13.75 -46.54
C HIS A 354 21.21 -13.58 -46.52
N LEU A 355 21.91 -14.36 -45.68
CA LEU A 355 23.38 -14.47 -45.73
C LEU A 355 23.83 -14.99 -47.12
N VAL A 356 23.17 -16.01 -47.67
CA VAL A 356 23.49 -16.56 -49.01
C VAL A 356 23.24 -15.53 -50.12
N GLN A 357 22.17 -14.74 -50.04
CA GLN A 357 21.93 -13.63 -50.98
C GLN A 357 23.01 -12.54 -50.86
N HIS A 358 23.38 -12.16 -49.64
CA HIS A 358 24.45 -11.18 -49.38
C HIS A 358 25.82 -11.66 -49.88
N LEU A 359 26.18 -12.93 -49.65
CA LEU A 359 27.44 -13.51 -50.15
C LEU A 359 27.53 -13.53 -51.69
N ARG A 360 26.40 -13.76 -52.37
CA ARG A 360 26.33 -13.71 -53.83
C ARG A 360 26.32 -12.29 -54.40
N GLY A 361 25.64 -11.34 -53.74
CA GLY A 361 25.48 -9.98 -54.23
C GLY A 361 26.58 -9.00 -53.84
N PHE A 362 27.10 -9.10 -52.61
CA PHE A 362 28.05 -8.14 -52.03
C PHE A 362 29.50 -8.66 -52.07
N HIS A 363 29.70 -9.93 -51.75
CA HIS A 363 31.01 -10.61 -51.82
C HIS A 363 31.26 -11.30 -53.18
N ASN A 364 30.29 -11.21 -54.11
CA ASN A 364 30.33 -11.71 -55.50
C ASN A 364 30.67 -13.21 -55.65
N LEU A 365 30.28 -14.04 -54.68
CA LEU A 365 30.70 -15.44 -54.60
C LEU A 365 29.87 -16.35 -55.52
N LYS A 366 30.53 -16.90 -56.55
CA LYS A 366 29.95 -17.89 -57.48
C LYS A 366 29.82 -19.28 -56.86
N ILE A 367 30.80 -19.67 -56.04
CA ILE A 367 30.81 -20.88 -55.21
C ILE A 367 30.72 -20.41 -53.77
N LEU A 368 29.88 -21.04 -52.95
CA LEU A 368 29.71 -20.67 -51.54
C LEU A 368 30.63 -21.51 -50.65
N PRO A 369 31.29 -20.91 -49.63
CA PRO A 369 32.02 -21.67 -48.62
C PRO A 369 31.07 -22.44 -47.69
N THR A 370 31.62 -23.30 -46.84
CA THR A 370 30.86 -24.07 -45.84
C THR A 370 30.41 -23.19 -44.67
N ILE A 371 29.37 -22.38 -44.90
CA ILE A 371 28.84 -21.38 -43.94
C ILE A 371 28.13 -21.97 -42.70
N GLU A 372 28.28 -23.26 -42.40
CA GLU A 372 27.45 -23.93 -41.38
C GLU A 372 27.96 -23.68 -39.96
N ASN A 373 29.27 -23.44 -39.82
CA ASN A 373 29.90 -22.84 -38.64
C ASN A 373 29.79 -21.30 -38.60
N TRP A 374 29.09 -20.65 -39.54
CA TRP A 374 28.81 -19.20 -39.49
C TRP A 374 27.44 -18.89 -38.88
N LYS A 375 26.69 -19.92 -38.48
CA LYS A 375 25.55 -19.74 -37.59
C LYS A 375 26.07 -19.38 -36.20
N VAL A 376 25.63 -18.25 -35.65
CA VAL A 376 25.88 -17.90 -34.25
C VAL A 376 25.09 -18.87 -33.36
N GLU A 377 25.70 -19.36 -32.29
CA GLU A 377 24.96 -20.16 -31.31
C GLU A 377 23.87 -19.30 -30.67
N PRO A 378 22.59 -19.73 -30.69
CA PRO A 378 21.51 -18.94 -30.13
C PRO A 378 21.65 -18.90 -28.59
N PRO A 379 21.36 -17.76 -27.94
CA PRO A 379 21.40 -17.66 -26.49
C PRO A 379 20.43 -18.66 -25.83
N LEU A 380 20.72 -19.05 -24.60
CA LEU A 380 19.88 -19.95 -23.81
C LEU A 380 18.52 -19.30 -23.52
N VAL A 381 17.49 -19.68 -24.28
CA VAL A 381 16.13 -19.17 -24.08
C VAL A 381 15.48 -19.86 -22.88
N THR A 382 15.70 -19.28 -21.70
CA THR A 382 15.02 -19.59 -20.44
C THR A 382 13.59 -19.05 -20.45
N SER A 383 12.64 -19.74 -19.81
CA SER A 383 11.25 -19.29 -19.68
C SER A 383 10.49 -20.02 -18.55
N ARG A 384 9.31 -19.52 -18.18
CA ARG A 384 8.38 -20.13 -17.22
C ARG A 384 7.16 -20.72 -17.95
N CYS A 385 6.70 -21.88 -17.52
CA CYS A 385 5.39 -22.41 -17.92
C CYS A 385 4.27 -21.74 -17.12
N GLY A 386 3.30 -21.08 -17.78
CA GLY A 386 2.15 -20.47 -17.10
C GLY A 386 1.07 -21.46 -16.66
N PHE A 387 1.17 -22.75 -16.99
CA PHE A 387 0.26 -23.80 -16.52
C PHE A 387 0.69 -24.43 -15.18
N CYS A 388 2.00 -24.47 -14.88
CA CYS A 388 2.55 -25.23 -13.75
C CYS A 388 3.75 -24.56 -13.04
N ASN A 389 4.18 -23.38 -13.48
CA ASN A 389 5.33 -22.61 -12.98
C ASN A 389 6.73 -23.25 -13.16
N GLU A 390 6.86 -24.38 -13.86
CA GLU A 390 8.18 -24.99 -14.14
C GLU A 390 9.08 -24.03 -14.94
N LYS A 391 10.37 -23.97 -14.58
CA LYS A 391 11.41 -23.23 -15.32
C LYS A 391 11.99 -24.11 -16.44
N LEU A 392 11.89 -23.62 -17.67
CA LEU A 392 12.19 -24.33 -18.91
C LEU A 392 13.53 -23.80 -19.47
N PRO A 393 14.62 -24.59 -19.47
CA PRO A 393 15.97 -24.10 -19.73
C PRO A 393 16.32 -23.93 -21.23
N SER A 394 15.41 -24.30 -22.14
CA SER A 394 15.61 -24.10 -23.58
C SER A 394 14.28 -24.04 -24.33
N TRP A 395 14.31 -23.46 -25.53
CA TRP A 395 13.16 -23.43 -26.45
C TRP A 395 12.64 -24.83 -26.82
N GLN A 396 13.53 -25.82 -26.92
CA GLN A 396 13.15 -27.20 -27.23
C GLN A 396 12.43 -27.83 -26.03
N ALA A 397 12.99 -27.72 -24.82
CA ALA A 397 12.36 -28.18 -23.58
C ALA A 397 10.98 -27.52 -23.39
N ARG A 398 10.86 -26.22 -23.65
CA ARG A 398 9.59 -25.48 -23.67
C ARG A 398 8.59 -26.06 -24.66
N ALA A 399 9.00 -26.32 -25.90
CA ALA A 399 8.13 -26.89 -26.93
C ALA A 399 7.70 -28.34 -26.62
N ASP A 400 8.54 -29.13 -25.95
CA ASP A 400 8.19 -30.48 -25.47
C ASP A 400 7.23 -30.45 -24.27
N HIS A 401 7.56 -29.66 -23.24
CA HIS A 401 6.79 -29.51 -22.01
C HIS A 401 5.38 -28.96 -22.27
N LEU A 402 5.25 -27.83 -22.97
CA LEU A 402 3.93 -27.22 -23.26
C LEU A 402 3.05 -28.11 -24.14
N ALA A 403 3.66 -28.91 -25.03
CA ALA A 403 2.95 -29.92 -25.80
C ALA A 403 2.40 -31.07 -24.93
N SER A 404 2.85 -31.26 -23.69
CA SER A 404 2.19 -32.20 -22.76
C SER A 404 0.87 -31.63 -22.24
N HIS A 405 0.87 -30.37 -21.78
CA HIS A 405 -0.32 -29.65 -21.30
C HIS A 405 -1.41 -29.51 -22.38
N PHE A 406 -1.06 -29.15 -23.62
CA PHE A 406 -2.02 -29.11 -24.72
C PHE A 406 -2.64 -30.48 -25.06
N ARG A 407 -1.93 -31.60 -24.78
CA ARG A 407 -2.50 -32.95 -24.92
C ARG A 407 -3.34 -33.39 -23.72
N GLN A 408 -3.18 -32.75 -22.57
CA GLN A 408 -4.05 -32.92 -21.39
C GLN A 408 -5.38 -32.14 -21.54
N GLY A 409 -5.49 -31.28 -22.55
CA GLY A 409 -6.69 -30.49 -22.85
C GLY A 409 -6.66 -29.07 -22.25
N LEU A 410 -5.56 -28.65 -21.64
CA LEU A 410 -5.40 -27.26 -21.18
C LEU A 410 -5.32 -26.31 -22.37
N THR A 411 -5.91 -25.13 -22.24
CA THR A 411 -5.93 -24.07 -23.25
C THR A 411 -5.41 -22.75 -22.66
N MET A 412 -5.29 -21.69 -23.45
CA MET A 412 -4.82 -20.40 -22.93
C MET A 412 -5.71 -19.78 -21.85
N SER A 413 -6.93 -20.29 -21.60
CA SER A 413 -7.74 -19.93 -20.41
C SER A 413 -7.07 -20.28 -19.08
N ASP A 414 -6.20 -21.29 -19.11
CA ASP A 414 -5.64 -21.93 -17.92
C ASP A 414 -4.21 -21.44 -17.63
N TRP A 415 -3.69 -20.54 -18.48
CA TRP A 415 -2.37 -19.94 -18.37
C TRP A 415 -2.38 -18.72 -17.43
N LYS A 416 -1.40 -18.61 -16.52
CA LYS A 416 -1.29 -17.48 -15.57
C LYS A 416 0.03 -16.72 -15.62
N GLY A 417 -0.06 -15.39 -15.67
CA GLY A 417 1.07 -14.45 -15.78
C GLY A 417 1.87 -14.59 -17.08
N ASP A 418 3.04 -13.96 -17.16
CA ASP A 418 3.86 -13.89 -18.39
C ASP A 418 4.85 -15.08 -18.55
N HIS A 419 5.48 -15.25 -19.71
CA HIS A 419 6.51 -16.26 -19.97
C HIS A 419 7.80 -16.09 -19.16
N CYS A 420 8.01 -14.93 -18.53
CA CYS A 420 9.21 -14.60 -17.75
C CYS A 420 10.53 -14.87 -18.51
N PHE A 421 10.60 -14.45 -19.79
CA PHE A 421 11.85 -14.41 -20.54
C PHE A 421 12.82 -13.38 -19.95
N GLU A 422 14.13 -13.64 -20.05
CA GLU A 422 15.16 -12.66 -19.71
C GLU A 422 15.03 -11.39 -20.58
N PRO A 423 15.37 -10.17 -20.07
CA PRO A 423 15.13 -8.92 -20.80
C PRO A 423 15.74 -8.87 -22.20
N ALA A 424 16.95 -9.43 -22.38
CA ALA A 424 17.63 -9.50 -23.68
C ALA A 424 16.90 -10.40 -24.70
N ILE A 425 16.07 -11.36 -24.24
CA ILE A 425 15.19 -12.18 -25.08
C ILE A 425 13.84 -11.48 -25.28
N ALA A 426 13.28 -10.87 -24.23
CA ALA A 426 11.99 -10.20 -24.27
C ALA A 426 11.93 -9.09 -25.34
N VAL A 427 12.99 -8.29 -25.47
CA VAL A 427 13.12 -7.22 -26.49
C VAL A 427 13.17 -7.77 -27.94
N GLN A 428 13.48 -9.05 -28.13
CA GLN A 428 13.50 -9.69 -29.45
C GLN A 428 12.12 -10.24 -29.88
N ILE A 429 11.14 -10.27 -28.97
CA ILE A 429 9.80 -10.78 -29.26
C ILE A 429 9.04 -9.80 -30.16
N LYS A 430 8.34 -10.32 -31.17
CA LYS A 430 7.51 -9.55 -32.10
C LYS A 430 6.11 -10.13 -32.26
N ASN A 431 5.19 -9.30 -32.74
CA ASN A 431 3.82 -9.69 -33.07
C ASN A 431 3.12 -10.43 -31.90
N ALA A 432 3.36 -10.02 -30.66
CA ALA A 432 2.95 -10.78 -29.49
C ALA A 432 2.04 -9.97 -28.56
N PHE A 433 1.04 -10.66 -28.03
CA PHE A 433 0.34 -10.31 -26.79
C PHE A 433 0.92 -11.13 -25.63
N PRO A 434 0.94 -10.59 -24.40
CA PRO A 434 1.18 -11.36 -23.19
C PRO A 434 0.25 -12.58 -23.09
N PRO A 435 0.76 -13.76 -22.68
CA PRO A 435 0.01 -15.02 -22.81
C PRO A 435 -1.27 -15.08 -21.95
N TYR A 436 -1.29 -14.39 -20.80
CA TYR A 436 -2.47 -14.28 -19.93
C TYR A 436 -3.61 -13.45 -20.52
N LEU A 437 -3.36 -12.66 -21.59
CA LEU A 437 -4.37 -11.91 -22.31
C LEU A 437 -5.04 -12.70 -23.44
N LEU A 438 -4.40 -13.77 -23.94
CA LEU A 438 -4.84 -14.47 -25.15
C LEU A 438 -6.22 -15.13 -25.02
N ALA A 439 -6.64 -15.52 -23.80
CA ALA A 439 -7.98 -16.06 -23.56
C ALA A 439 -9.10 -15.01 -23.53
N SER A 440 -8.76 -13.74 -23.31
CA SER A 440 -9.65 -12.59 -23.52
C SER A 440 -9.62 -12.11 -24.97
N GLU A 441 -8.42 -12.00 -25.56
CA GLU A 441 -8.24 -11.56 -26.96
C GLU A 441 -8.84 -12.54 -27.97
N ALA A 442 -8.84 -13.84 -27.69
CA ALA A 442 -9.53 -14.85 -28.51
C ALA A 442 -11.08 -14.70 -28.54
N LYS A 443 -11.64 -13.72 -27.81
CA LYS A 443 -13.06 -13.36 -27.79
C LYS A 443 -13.35 -11.97 -28.41
N SER A 444 -12.34 -11.23 -28.86
CA SER A 444 -12.54 -9.95 -29.53
C SER A 444 -13.21 -10.15 -30.91
N MET A 445 -13.72 -9.08 -31.51
CA MET A 445 -14.38 -9.15 -32.82
C MET A 445 -13.43 -9.59 -33.95
N VAL A 446 -12.14 -9.27 -33.82
CA VAL A 446 -11.07 -9.67 -34.73
C VAL A 446 -9.89 -10.22 -33.91
N PRO A 447 -9.95 -11.50 -33.48
CA PRO A 447 -8.96 -12.09 -32.59
C PRO A 447 -7.53 -11.95 -33.11
N PHE A 448 -6.62 -11.48 -32.27
CA PHE A 448 -5.25 -11.21 -32.70
C PHE A 448 -4.54 -12.44 -33.29
N SER A 449 -4.21 -12.38 -34.59
CA SER A 449 -3.43 -13.38 -35.33
C SER A 449 -2.14 -12.81 -35.90
N ALA A 450 -1.03 -13.56 -35.81
CA ALA A 450 0.21 -13.22 -36.51
C ALA A 450 0.22 -13.66 -37.99
N THR A 451 -0.87 -14.24 -38.50
CA THR A 451 -0.96 -14.73 -39.88
C THR A 451 -2.20 -14.27 -40.65
N ASP A 452 -3.27 -13.82 -39.99
CA ASP A 452 -4.48 -13.30 -40.65
C ASP A 452 -4.37 -11.80 -41.02
N PRO A 453 -4.49 -11.42 -42.30
CA PRO A 453 -4.53 -10.01 -42.72
C PRO A 453 -5.64 -9.17 -42.05
N ALA A 454 -6.73 -9.78 -41.58
CA ALA A 454 -7.80 -9.08 -40.88
C ALA A 454 -7.33 -8.36 -39.61
N THR A 455 -6.30 -8.91 -38.93
CA THR A 455 -5.66 -8.23 -37.79
C THR A 455 -5.03 -6.90 -38.20
N LEU A 456 -4.33 -6.86 -39.33
CA LEU A 456 -3.67 -5.63 -39.82
C LEU A 456 -4.69 -4.59 -40.29
N ASP A 457 -5.76 -5.04 -40.94
CA ASP A 457 -6.90 -4.18 -41.31
C ASP A 457 -7.53 -3.54 -40.06
N HIS A 458 -7.87 -4.35 -39.05
CA HIS A 458 -8.44 -3.85 -37.79
C HIS A 458 -7.52 -2.87 -37.04
N LEU A 459 -6.22 -3.16 -36.93
CA LEU A 459 -5.24 -2.22 -36.37
C LEU A 459 -5.15 -0.92 -37.18
N SER A 460 -5.27 -0.98 -38.51
CA SER A 460 -5.28 0.21 -39.36
C SER A 460 -6.55 1.05 -39.17
N GLN A 461 -7.70 0.43 -38.95
CA GLN A 461 -8.97 1.11 -38.65
C GLN A 461 -8.94 1.79 -37.28
N ILE A 462 -8.35 1.12 -36.26
CA ILE A 462 -8.09 1.72 -34.95
C ILE A 462 -7.21 2.97 -35.09
N TYR A 463 -6.13 2.90 -35.87
CA TYR A 463 -5.23 4.02 -36.07
C TYR A 463 -5.89 5.17 -36.84
N GLN A 464 -6.57 4.90 -37.97
CA GLN A 464 -7.26 5.89 -38.79
C GLN A 464 -8.33 6.67 -37.99
N ARG A 465 -9.14 6.00 -37.16
CA ARG A 465 -10.14 6.66 -36.29
C ARG A 465 -9.48 7.56 -35.24
N ASN A 466 -8.23 7.29 -34.87
CA ASN A 466 -7.50 7.99 -33.82
C ASN A 466 -6.61 9.16 -34.29
N GLY A 467 -6.50 9.38 -35.61
CA GLY A 467 -6.26 10.71 -36.17
C GLY A 467 -4.82 11.10 -36.55
N GLU A 468 -4.03 10.19 -37.13
CA GLU A 468 -2.71 10.50 -37.68
C GLU A 468 -2.59 10.04 -39.15
N ILE A 469 -1.92 10.86 -39.99
CA ILE A 469 -1.71 10.58 -41.41
C ILE A 469 -0.24 10.89 -41.75
N TYR A 470 0.50 9.90 -42.21
CA TYR A 470 1.79 10.08 -42.88
C TYR A 470 1.72 9.59 -44.33
N SER A 471 2.35 10.33 -45.23
CA SER A 471 2.61 9.93 -46.62
C SER A 471 3.92 9.16 -46.73
N GLU A 472 4.07 8.33 -47.76
CA GLU A 472 5.19 7.38 -47.96
C GLU A 472 6.56 8.03 -48.28
N GLN A 473 6.83 9.27 -47.83
CA GLN A 473 8.01 10.06 -48.22
C GLN A 473 8.84 10.63 -47.07
N GLN A 474 8.54 10.28 -45.81
CA GLN A 474 9.40 10.63 -44.65
C GLN A 474 9.68 9.38 -43.80
N LEU A 475 10.83 8.74 -44.04
CA LEU A 475 11.32 7.58 -43.29
C LEU A 475 12.79 7.70 -42.83
N ASP A 476 13.49 8.77 -43.22
CA ASP A 476 14.92 8.99 -42.92
C ASP A 476 15.18 10.23 -42.04
N ALA A 477 14.14 10.83 -41.42
CA ALA A 477 14.31 11.97 -40.51
C ALA A 477 13.17 12.11 -39.50
N ILE A 478 13.49 11.83 -38.22
CA ILE A 478 13.19 12.59 -36.99
C ILE A 478 13.60 11.69 -35.82
N ASP A 479 14.62 12.12 -35.07
CA ASP A 479 15.03 11.50 -33.79
C ASP A 479 15.13 12.61 -32.74
N SER A 480 13.96 13.16 -32.40
CA SER A 480 13.79 14.26 -31.44
C SER A 480 12.33 14.32 -30.95
N GLU A 481 12.14 14.19 -29.64
CA GLU A 481 10.89 14.44 -28.89
C GLU A 481 9.62 13.65 -29.29
N GLY A 482 9.52 12.41 -28.79
CA GLY A 482 8.60 12.20 -27.67
C GLY A 482 7.35 11.32 -27.85
N ASP A 483 6.83 11.09 -29.06
CA ASP A 483 5.63 10.24 -29.25
C ASP A 483 6.02 8.85 -29.83
N PRO A 484 5.66 7.71 -29.18
CA PRO A 484 6.07 6.39 -29.61
C PRO A 484 5.36 5.94 -30.90
N SER A 485 6.09 5.95 -32.02
CA SER A 485 5.59 5.63 -33.37
C SER A 485 4.73 4.36 -33.45
N PHE A 486 3.51 4.49 -33.95
CA PHE A 486 2.57 3.38 -34.18
C PHE A 486 2.94 2.59 -35.46
N ASP A 487 4.00 1.78 -35.39
CA ASP A 487 4.18 0.68 -36.35
C ASP A 487 2.96 -0.25 -36.25
N LEU A 488 2.47 -0.80 -37.37
CA LEU A 488 1.25 -1.59 -37.49
C LEU A 488 1.42 -3.02 -36.93
N THR A 489 1.90 -3.12 -35.69
CA THR A 489 2.13 -4.39 -34.98
C THR A 489 1.33 -4.47 -33.67
N PRO A 490 0.88 -5.68 -33.27
CA PRO A 490 0.19 -5.93 -31.99
C PRO A 490 0.97 -5.46 -30.75
N THR A 491 2.29 -5.60 -30.79
CA THR A 491 3.18 -5.21 -29.69
C THR A 491 3.31 -3.68 -29.61
N SER A 492 3.23 -2.98 -30.75
CA SER A 492 3.05 -1.52 -30.80
C SER A 492 1.68 -1.10 -30.29
N TYR A 493 0.61 -1.82 -30.64
CA TYR A 493 -0.76 -1.54 -30.20
C TYR A 493 -0.90 -1.57 -28.66
N LEU A 494 -0.35 -2.57 -27.98
CA LEU A 494 -0.37 -2.60 -26.51
C LEU A 494 0.40 -1.42 -25.90
N ARG A 495 1.59 -1.09 -26.43
CA ARG A 495 2.39 0.07 -26.00
C ARG A 495 1.65 1.39 -26.22
N TRP A 496 0.95 1.52 -27.34
CA TRP A 496 0.10 2.67 -27.67
C TRP A 496 -1.12 2.77 -26.76
N MET A 497 -1.79 1.66 -26.45
CA MET A 497 -2.92 1.64 -25.51
C MET A 497 -2.47 2.08 -24.11
N THR A 498 -1.36 1.55 -23.61
CA THR A 498 -0.70 2.00 -22.38
C THR A 498 -0.41 3.50 -22.40
N PHE A 499 0.19 4.02 -23.48
CA PHE A 499 0.51 5.44 -23.63
C PHE A 499 -0.73 6.34 -23.67
N ARG A 500 -1.76 5.97 -24.45
CA ARG A 500 -3.01 6.74 -24.60
C ARG A 500 -3.81 6.76 -23.30
N LEU A 501 -3.93 5.63 -22.60
CA LEU A 501 -4.58 5.58 -21.28
C LEU A 501 -3.76 6.29 -20.19
N GLY A 502 -2.43 6.26 -20.26
CA GLY A 502 -1.56 7.06 -19.38
C GLY A 502 -1.74 8.56 -19.60
N ARG A 503 -1.82 9.03 -20.85
CA ARG A 503 -2.10 10.43 -21.19
C ARG A 503 -3.51 10.85 -20.76
N PHE A 504 -4.51 9.98 -20.92
CA PHE A 504 -5.85 10.17 -20.38
C PHE A 504 -5.86 10.27 -18.84
N ALA A 505 -5.05 9.47 -18.15
CA ALA A 505 -4.90 9.57 -16.70
C ALA A 505 -4.31 10.91 -16.27
N GLN A 506 -3.19 11.32 -16.87
CA GLN A 506 -2.55 12.61 -16.62
C GLN A 506 -3.51 13.78 -16.86
N GLN A 507 -4.25 13.76 -17.96
CA GLN A 507 -5.25 14.78 -18.30
C GLN A 507 -6.44 14.78 -17.32
N SER A 508 -6.92 13.62 -16.88
CA SER A 508 -8.02 13.55 -15.91
C SER A 508 -7.57 14.05 -14.53
N ILE A 509 -6.38 13.64 -14.08
CA ILE A 509 -5.76 14.08 -12.81
C ILE A 509 -5.52 15.61 -12.82
N ALA A 510 -5.02 16.16 -13.92
CA ALA A 510 -4.85 17.61 -14.09
C ALA A 510 -6.17 18.40 -14.04
N ASN A 511 -7.30 17.76 -14.40
CA ASN A 511 -8.65 18.30 -14.26
C ASN A 511 -9.31 17.95 -12.91
N GLY A 512 -8.57 17.42 -11.94
CA GLY A 512 -9.07 17.05 -10.61
C GLY A 512 -9.91 15.77 -10.54
N ILE A 513 -9.97 14.99 -11.62
CA ILE A 513 -10.77 13.77 -11.73
C ILE A 513 -9.82 12.56 -11.76
N PHE A 514 -9.72 11.81 -10.65
CA PHE A 514 -8.95 10.58 -10.66
C PHE A 514 -9.66 9.48 -11.48
N PRO A 515 -9.04 8.86 -12.50
CA PRO A 515 -9.71 7.86 -13.32
C PRO A 515 -9.98 6.56 -12.55
N THR A 516 -11.21 6.07 -12.65
CA THR A 516 -11.60 4.74 -12.17
C THR A 516 -11.29 3.66 -13.20
N ASP A 517 -11.30 2.39 -12.78
CA ASP A 517 -11.14 1.24 -13.70
C ASP A 517 -12.19 1.28 -14.82
N LYS A 518 -13.44 1.63 -14.50
CA LYS A 518 -14.49 1.85 -15.50
C LYS A 518 -14.15 2.98 -16.47
N MET A 519 -13.51 4.07 -16.02
CA MET A 519 -13.09 5.14 -16.93
C MET A 519 -11.98 4.68 -17.88
N PHE A 520 -11.03 3.85 -17.42
CA PHE A 520 -10.01 3.26 -18.30
C PHE A 520 -10.61 2.28 -19.31
N GLN A 521 -11.56 1.46 -18.90
CA GLN A 521 -12.29 0.54 -19.78
C GLN A 521 -13.14 1.30 -20.82
N ASP A 522 -13.92 2.29 -20.37
CA ASP A 522 -14.75 3.13 -21.23
C ASP A 522 -13.92 3.98 -22.20
N GLU A 523 -12.71 4.41 -21.81
CA GLU A 523 -11.78 5.11 -22.70
C GLU A 523 -11.07 4.13 -23.66
N SER A 524 -10.72 2.93 -23.22
CA SER A 524 -10.17 1.89 -24.11
C SER A 524 -11.18 1.50 -25.18
N ARG A 525 -12.46 1.32 -24.83
CA ARG A 525 -13.57 1.13 -25.80
C ARG A 525 -13.65 2.28 -26.81
N ARG A 526 -13.56 3.53 -26.35
CA ARG A 526 -13.56 4.72 -27.21
C ARG A 526 -12.36 4.74 -28.15
N LEU A 527 -11.20 4.24 -27.71
CA LEU A 527 -9.99 4.12 -28.52
C LEU A 527 -10.04 2.95 -29.53
N VAL A 528 -10.70 1.83 -29.21
CA VAL A 528 -10.72 0.57 -30.02
C VAL A 528 -11.94 0.44 -30.94
N TYR A 529 -13.13 0.80 -30.47
CA TYR A 529 -14.41 0.65 -31.20
C TYR A 529 -15.00 2.02 -31.60
N GLY A 530 -14.82 3.04 -30.76
CA GLY A 530 -15.24 4.42 -31.03
C GLY A 530 -16.44 4.89 -30.21
N ASP A 531 -17.11 3.95 -29.54
CA ASP A 531 -18.19 4.20 -28.58
C ASP A 531 -17.76 3.76 -27.16
N LYS A 532 -18.74 3.42 -26.29
CA LYS A 532 -18.53 2.96 -24.92
C LYS A 532 -19.43 1.76 -24.58
N ASP A 533 -19.77 0.92 -25.55
CA ASP A 533 -20.63 -0.24 -25.29
C ASP A 533 -19.93 -1.27 -24.40
N ALA A 534 -20.57 -1.62 -23.28
CA ALA A 534 -20.05 -2.58 -22.30
C ALA A 534 -20.00 -4.03 -22.84
N TRP A 535 -20.70 -4.34 -23.92
CA TRP A 535 -20.57 -5.63 -24.62
C TRP A 535 -19.22 -5.76 -25.33
N GLU A 536 -18.64 -4.66 -25.81
CA GLU A 536 -17.33 -4.67 -26.43
C GLU A 536 -16.22 -4.81 -25.38
N GLN A 537 -15.24 -5.66 -25.69
CA GLN A 537 -14.17 -6.06 -24.77
C GLN A 537 -12.82 -5.54 -25.27
N THR A 538 -11.98 -5.10 -24.34
CA THR A 538 -10.65 -4.55 -24.58
C THR A 538 -9.63 -5.14 -23.62
N VAL A 539 -8.34 -4.82 -23.82
CA VAL A 539 -7.27 -5.21 -22.87
C VAL A 539 -7.49 -4.61 -21.47
N ALA A 540 -8.17 -3.45 -21.36
CA ALA A 540 -8.49 -2.81 -20.09
C ALA A 540 -9.58 -3.55 -19.27
N ASP A 541 -10.30 -4.50 -19.88
CA ASP A 541 -11.26 -5.37 -19.18
C ASP A 541 -10.58 -6.59 -18.51
N ASN A 542 -9.27 -6.78 -18.73
CA ASN A 542 -8.49 -7.79 -18.03
C ASN A 542 -7.81 -7.21 -16.78
N ASN A 543 -8.25 -7.66 -15.59
CA ASN A 543 -7.72 -7.17 -14.31
C ASN A 543 -6.20 -7.36 -14.14
N GLU A 544 -5.61 -8.46 -14.62
CA GLU A 544 -4.16 -8.70 -14.49
C GLU A 544 -3.36 -7.64 -15.28
N TRP A 545 -3.85 -7.21 -16.45
CA TRP A 545 -3.26 -6.11 -17.21
C TRP A 545 -3.58 -4.73 -16.62
N LEU A 546 -4.83 -4.49 -16.20
CA LEU A 546 -5.22 -3.18 -15.68
C LEU A 546 -4.48 -2.82 -14.38
N THR A 547 -4.27 -3.79 -13.48
CA THR A 547 -3.42 -3.61 -12.30
C THR A 547 -1.95 -3.32 -12.68
N ALA A 548 -1.40 -4.03 -13.67
CA ALA A 548 -0.04 -3.78 -14.14
C ALA A 548 0.11 -2.39 -14.80
N PHE A 549 -0.87 -1.97 -15.61
CA PHE A 549 -0.96 -0.62 -16.19
C PHE A 549 -1.02 0.44 -15.08
N ARG A 550 -1.87 0.28 -14.06
CA ARG A 550 -1.96 1.22 -12.93
C ARG A 550 -0.63 1.34 -12.19
N ARG A 551 0.07 0.23 -11.92
CA ARG A 551 1.40 0.22 -11.27
C ARG A 551 2.50 0.86 -12.14
N GLN A 552 2.40 0.79 -13.47
CA GLN A 552 3.43 1.32 -14.38
C GLN A 552 3.20 2.77 -14.85
N CYS A 553 1.95 3.27 -14.82
CA CYS A 553 1.58 4.52 -15.48
C CYS A 553 0.83 5.52 -14.57
N LEU A 554 0.53 5.18 -13.32
CA LEU A 554 -0.01 6.10 -12.32
C LEU A 554 0.99 6.28 -11.17
N PRO A 555 0.95 7.42 -10.45
CA PRO A 555 1.62 7.56 -9.15
C PRO A 555 1.14 6.48 -8.16
N ASP A 556 1.97 6.14 -7.17
CA ASP A 556 1.59 5.17 -6.12
C ASP A 556 0.33 5.67 -5.40
N LEU A 557 -0.67 4.79 -5.38
CA LEU A 557 -2.02 5.10 -4.94
C LEU A 557 -2.16 5.16 -3.42
N SER A 558 -1.18 4.63 -2.67
CA SER A 558 -1.20 4.54 -1.21
C SER A 558 -1.25 5.92 -0.52
N GLY A 559 -0.53 6.92 -1.02
CA GLY A 559 -0.68 8.32 -0.58
C GLY A 559 -1.84 9.08 -1.24
N MET A 560 -2.34 8.60 -2.37
CA MET A 560 -3.28 9.35 -3.22
C MET A 560 -4.74 9.15 -2.84
N THR A 561 -5.12 8.04 -2.20
CA THR A 561 -6.46 7.88 -1.59
C THR A 561 -6.73 8.97 -0.57
N ASP A 562 -5.74 9.27 0.26
CA ASP A 562 -5.90 10.13 1.43
C ASP A 562 -5.88 11.60 0.98
N ALA A 563 -5.00 11.94 0.02
CA ALA A 563 -5.07 13.21 -0.70
C ALA A 563 -6.45 13.45 -1.35
N LEU A 564 -7.07 12.42 -1.95
CA LEU A 564 -8.41 12.51 -2.54
C LEU A 564 -9.55 12.56 -1.51
N GLN A 565 -9.37 11.99 -0.31
CA GLN A 565 -10.31 12.15 0.81
C GLN A 565 -10.20 13.57 1.40
N ARG A 566 -8.99 14.04 1.69
CA ARG A 566 -8.69 15.40 2.15
C ARG A 566 -9.21 16.46 1.17
N ALA A 567 -9.00 16.28 -0.14
CA ALA A 567 -9.54 17.18 -1.16
C ALA A 567 -11.09 17.26 -1.18
N LYS A 568 -11.79 16.18 -0.77
CA LYS A 568 -13.25 16.18 -0.61
C LYS A 568 -13.71 16.77 0.73
N ALA A 569 -12.90 16.66 1.78
CA ALA A 569 -13.17 17.23 3.10
C ALA A 569 -12.87 18.74 3.17
N GLY A 570 -11.92 19.23 2.37
CA GLY A 570 -11.45 20.61 2.36
C GLY A 570 -10.24 20.85 3.28
N LYS A 571 -9.74 22.10 3.29
CA LYS A 571 -8.64 22.56 4.15
C LYS A 571 -9.02 22.40 5.64
N LEU A 572 -8.12 21.83 6.44
CA LEU A 572 -8.36 21.56 7.86
C LEU A 572 -8.22 22.84 8.70
N VAL A 573 -9.34 23.49 9.00
CA VAL A 573 -9.39 24.67 9.86
C VAL A 573 -9.48 24.26 11.33
N ALA A 574 -8.32 24.19 12.00
CA ALA A 574 -8.16 23.64 13.34
C ALA A 574 -7.35 24.56 14.29
N GLY A 575 -8.01 25.58 14.84
CA GLY A 575 -7.40 26.55 15.77
C GLY A 575 -7.15 26.02 17.20
N VAL A 576 -6.82 26.93 18.12
CA VAL A 576 -6.53 26.65 19.55
C VAL A 576 -7.63 25.78 20.18
N ALA A 577 -7.20 24.70 20.86
CA ALA A 577 -8.07 23.74 21.54
C ALA A 577 -9.22 23.15 20.67
N ALA A 578 -9.09 23.12 19.33
CA ALA A 578 -10.15 22.65 18.43
C ALA A 578 -10.52 21.17 18.66
N LYS A 579 -11.81 20.91 18.89
CA LYS A 579 -12.34 19.57 19.14
C LYS A 579 -12.43 18.74 17.87
N SER A 580 -11.76 17.59 17.86
CA SER A 580 -11.74 16.62 16.75
C SER A 580 -11.96 15.18 17.25
N ASN A 581 -12.19 14.25 16.33
CA ASN A 581 -12.18 12.80 16.54
C ASN A 581 -12.14 12.08 15.17
N SER A 582 -11.79 10.79 15.14
CA SER A 582 -11.64 10.00 13.90
C SER A 582 -12.84 10.02 12.94
N ASP A 583 -14.08 10.22 13.40
CA ASP A 583 -15.25 10.29 12.49
C ASP A 583 -15.18 11.48 11.50
N LEU A 584 -14.25 12.42 11.69
CA LEU A 584 -13.97 13.51 10.74
C LEU A 584 -13.00 13.12 9.60
N PHE A 585 -12.29 11.99 9.74
CA PHE A 585 -11.15 11.63 8.87
C PHE A 585 -11.23 10.20 8.30
N LYS A 586 -12.03 9.31 8.89
CA LYS A 586 -12.25 7.95 8.37
C LYS A 586 -12.92 7.98 6.99
N ALA A 587 -12.56 7.01 6.16
CA ALA A 587 -13.30 6.65 4.97
C ALA A 587 -14.77 6.31 5.31
N THR A 588 -15.64 6.40 4.29
CA THR A 588 -17.07 6.05 4.44
C THR A 588 -17.26 4.55 4.62
N GLY A 589 -17.15 4.07 5.86
CA GLY A 589 -17.27 2.66 6.30
C GLY A 589 -18.68 2.06 6.17
N ALA A 590 -19.35 2.26 5.04
CA ALA A 590 -20.68 1.78 4.75
C ALA A 590 -20.76 0.24 4.83
N GLY A 591 -21.63 -0.26 5.70
CA GLY A 591 -21.89 -1.70 5.86
C GLY A 591 -21.09 -2.41 6.96
N LYS A 592 -20.09 -1.78 7.59
CA LYS A 592 -19.42 -2.37 8.77
C LYS A 592 -20.37 -2.37 9.99
N PRO A 593 -20.40 -3.43 10.81
CA PRO A 593 -21.19 -3.47 12.05
C PRO A 593 -20.63 -2.51 13.11
N LYS A 594 -21.37 -2.26 14.19
CA LYS A 594 -20.83 -1.57 15.38
C LYS A 594 -20.22 -2.56 16.38
N ALA A 595 -19.31 -2.05 17.21
CA ALA A 595 -18.74 -2.77 18.34
C ALA A 595 -19.82 -3.25 19.34
N LYS A 596 -19.46 -4.29 20.11
CA LYS A 596 -20.18 -4.71 21.32
C LYS A 596 -20.11 -3.63 22.41
N ARG A 597 -20.97 -3.78 23.42
CA ARG A 597 -21.07 -2.88 24.57
C ARG A 597 -20.27 -3.40 25.76
N TRP A 598 -19.34 -2.57 26.26
CA TRP A 598 -18.36 -2.95 27.28
C TRP A 598 -18.70 -2.46 28.69
N ASP A 599 -19.96 -2.08 28.93
CA ASP A 599 -20.45 -1.51 30.19
C ASP A 599 -20.28 -2.46 31.39
N SER A 600 -20.19 -3.78 31.16
CA SER A 600 -19.86 -4.79 32.18
C SER A 600 -18.39 -4.77 32.62
N HIS A 601 -17.45 -4.46 31.71
CA HIS A 601 -16.01 -4.51 31.99
C HIS A 601 -15.58 -3.32 32.83
N PHE A 602 -16.01 -2.11 32.48
CA PHE A 602 -15.57 -0.87 33.12
C PHE A 602 -15.64 -0.87 34.65
N SER A 603 -14.59 -0.35 35.29
CA SER A 603 -14.44 -0.20 36.74
C SER A 603 -15.45 0.78 37.35
N SER A 604 -15.52 0.85 38.68
CA SER A 604 -16.32 1.87 39.37
C SER A 604 -15.82 3.29 39.06
N GLU A 605 -14.49 3.48 39.08
CA GLU A 605 -13.82 4.74 38.73
C GLU A 605 -14.22 5.20 37.32
N CYS A 606 -14.08 4.32 36.32
CA CYS A 606 -14.41 4.57 34.93
C CYS A 606 -15.85 5.03 34.70
N LYS A 607 -16.80 4.43 35.42
CA LYS A 607 -18.23 4.77 35.36
C LYS A 607 -18.52 6.12 36.02
N SER A 608 -17.79 6.47 37.07
CA SER A 608 -17.96 7.75 37.78
C SER A 608 -17.43 8.97 37.01
N ARG A 609 -16.49 8.77 36.07
CA ARG A 609 -15.91 9.85 35.26
C ARG A 609 -16.93 10.43 34.27
N LEU A 610 -17.04 11.76 34.27
CA LEU A 610 -17.87 12.57 33.39
C LEU A 610 -16.98 13.47 32.51
N PRO A 611 -17.38 13.83 31.27
CA PRO A 611 -16.57 14.68 30.41
C PRO A 611 -16.38 16.09 30.99
N CYS A 612 -15.18 16.64 30.91
CA CYS A 612 -14.78 17.88 31.56
C CYS A 612 -15.57 19.09 31.03
N VAL A 613 -16.24 19.82 31.94
CA VAL A 613 -17.12 20.96 31.61
C VAL A 613 -16.39 22.03 30.78
N LEU A 614 -15.13 22.34 31.12
CA LEU A 614 -14.33 23.30 30.34
C LEU A 614 -14.06 22.81 28.91
N GLN A 615 -13.75 21.52 28.73
CA GLN A 615 -13.53 20.95 27.39
C GLN A 615 -14.83 20.80 26.58
N GLN A 616 -15.99 20.69 27.24
CA GLN A 616 -17.27 20.84 26.57
C GLN A 616 -17.43 22.27 25.98
N THR A 617 -16.98 23.32 26.67
CA THR A 617 -17.06 24.70 26.15
C THR A 617 -16.16 24.98 24.95
N ALA A 618 -15.08 24.21 24.75
CA ALA A 618 -14.23 24.32 23.56
C ALA A 618 -15.01 24.08 22.25
N GLY A 619 -16.14 23.35 22.32
CA GLY A 619 -17.08 23.17 21.21
C GLY A 619 -17.71 24.47 20.67
N TYR A 620 -17.67 25.58 21.43
CA TYR A 620 -18.11 26.91 20.97
C TYR A 620 -17.00 27.71 20.28
N LEU A 621 -15.73 27.46 20.58
CA LEU A 621 -14.58 28.25 20.06
C LEU A 621 -14.43 28.17 18.53
N LYS A 622 -15.01 27.15 17.90
CA LYS A 622 -15.11 27.02 16.43
C LYS A 622 -16.05 28.04 15.75
N THR A 623 -16.78 28.86 16.52
CA THR A 623 -17.78 29.79 15.99
C THR A 623 -17.08 31.06 15.47
N PRO A 624 -17.10 31.35 14.15
CA PRO A 624 -16.39 32.52 13.61
C PRO A 624 -16.90 33.83 14.22
N GLY A 625 -15.96 34.72 14.60
CA GLY A 625 -16.29 36.01 15.22
C GLY A 625 -16.68 35.97 16.70
N LEU A 626 -16.71 34.79 17.34
CA LEU A 626 -16.96 34.69 18.78
C LEU A 626 -15.73 35.15 19.59
N ILE A 627 -15.88 36.21 20.38
CA ILE A 627 -14.88 36.59 21.39
C ILE A 627 -15.11 35.74 22.63
N SER A 628 -14.12 34.92 23.00
CA SER A 628 -14.16 34.09 24.22
C SER A 628 -13.66 34.87 25.43
N LEU A 629 -14.46 34.89 26.49
CA LEU A 629 -14.06 35.30 27.85
C LEU A 629 -14.19 34.12 28.85
N GLY A 630 -14.25 32.89 28.35
CA GLY A 630 -14.58 31.69 29.14
C GLY A 630 -13.37 30.84 29.53
N GLY A 631 -12.70 30.24 28.55
CA GLY A 631 -11.54 29.37 28.78
C GLY A 631 -10.29 30.18 29.14
N GLY A 632 -9.55 29.74 30.15
CA GLY A 632 -8.26 30.31 30.59
C GLY A 632 -7.09 30.02 29.63
N LEU A 633 -7.31 30.28 28.33
CA LEU A 633 -6.34 30.10 27.25
C LEU A 633 -5.47 31.36 27.15
N PRO A 634 -4.15 31.31 27.38
CA PRO A 634 -3.29 32.48 27.21
C PRO A 634 -3.27 32.96 25.75
N SER A 635 -3.14 34.28 25.56
CA SER A 635 -2.80 34.84 24.25
C SER A 635 -1.43 34.32 23.81
N SER A 636 -1.33 33.90 22.55
CA SER A 636 -0.11 33.32 22.00
C SER A 636 1.03 34.33 21.88
N GLU A 637 0.75 35.64 21.98
CA GLU A 637 1.78 36.69 22.07
C GLU A 637 2.77 36.42 23.21
N TYR A 638 2.29 35.90 24.35
CA TYR A 638 3.09 35.61 25.55
C TYR A 638 3.96 34.34 25.46
N PHE A 639 3.88 33.58 24.37
CA PHE A 639 4.74 32.41 24.15
C PHE A 639 6.10 32.85 23.54
N PRO A 640 7.26 32.66 24.21
CA PRO A 640 8.54 33.25 23.80
C PRO A 640 9.26 32.48 22.68
N PHE A 641 8.50 31.84 21.79
CA PHE A 641 9.00 31.06 20.65
C PHE A 641 8.34 31.59 19.37
N TYR A 642 9.17 31.88 18.35
CA TYR A 642 8.72 32.53 17.10
C TYR A 642 8.87 31.63 15.87
N GLU A 643 9.85 30.72 15.88
CA GLU A 643 10.12 29.73 14.85
C GLU A 643 10.66 28.46 15.51
N CYS A 644 10.38 27.31 14.90
CA CYS A 644 11.01 26.03 15.20
C CYS A 644 11.48 25.39 13.90
N THR A 645 12.75 24.99 13.84
CA THR A 645 13.38 24.45 12.63
C THR A 645 13.89 23.04 12.89
N LEU A 646 13.53 22.09 12.02
CA LEU A 646 13.96 20.70 12.09
C LEU A 646 14.81 20.36 10.85
N ARG A 647 15.94 19.66 11.04
CA ARG A 647 16.69 19.05 9.95
C ARG A 647 16.38 17.56 9.91
N VAL A 648 15.83 17.07 8.80
CA VAL A 648 15.23 15.74 8.69
C VAL A 648 15.63 15.06 7.36
N PRO A 649 15.65 13.71 7.29
CA PRO A 649 15.97 13.02 6.03
C PRO A 649 14.89 13.21 4.96
N LYS A 650 15.28 13.09 3.68
CA LYS A 650 14.39 13.02 2.51
C LYS A 650 14.18 11.55 2.12
N PRO A 651 12.96 11.01 2.11
CA PRO A 651 12.68 9.69 1.56
C PRO A 651 13.19 9.57 0.11
N PRO A 652 13.81 8.44 -0.30
CA PRO A 652 14.05 7.21 0.44
C PRO A 652 15.41 7.15 1.18
N HIS A 653 16.08 8.29 1.42
CA HIS A 653 17.44 8.36 1.96
C HIS A 653 17.42 8.68 3.47
N PHE A 654 17.65 7.67 4.30
CA PHE A 654 17.50 7.74 5.77
C PHE A 654 18.81 7.54 6.57
N SER A 655 19.96 7.52 5.89
CA SER A 655 21.27 7.28 6.49
C SER A 655 21.80 8.54 7.21
N ASP A 656 22.05 8.43 8.53
CA ASP A 656 22.62 9.51 9.36
C ASP A 656 23.92 10.09 8.79
N LYS A 657 24.78 9.21 8.25
CA LYS A 657 26.08 9.59 7.67
C LYS A 657 25.92 10.56 6.50
N ASP A 658 24.88 10.35 5.70
CA ASP A 658 24.57 11.23 4.58
C ASP A 658 23.81 12.47 5.08
N ALA A 659 22.85 12.31 6.00
CA ALA A 659 22.01 13.41 6.48
C ALA A 659 22.74 14.46 7.33
N LEU A 660 23.81 14.08 8.05
CA LEU A 660 24.56 14.99 8.92
C LEU A 660 25.47 15.98 8.15
N SER A 661 25.99 15.60 6.98
CA SER A 661 26.87 16.47 6.18
C SER A 661 26.17 17.82 5.84
N PRO A 662 26.80 18.99 6.00
CA PRO A 662 26.14 20.28 5.74
C PRO A 662 25.56 20.40 4.33
N ASP A 663 26.34 20.01 3.32
CA ASP A 663 25.97 20.10 1.89
C ASP A 663 25.09 18.94 1.40
N SER A 664 24.51 18.18 2.33
CA SER A 664 23.78 16.95 2.00
C SER A 664 22.49 17.19 1.23
N LEU A 665 22.42 16.62 0.03
CA LEU A 665 21.19 16.52 -0.75
C LEU A 665 20.16 15.55 -0.14
N THR A 666 20.55 14.64 0.76
CA THR A 666 19.64 13.65 1.37
C THR A 666 18.91 14.16 2.62
N ALA A 667 19.28 15.33 3.13
CA ALA A 667 18.55 16.02 4.20
C ALA A 667 17.77 17.23 3.68
N GLN A 668 16.75 17.64 4.44
CA GLN A 668 16.05 18.92 4.28
C GLN A 668 15.88 19.61 5.64
N THR A 669 15.84 20.94 5.58
CA THR A 669 15.51 21.80 6.70
C THR A 669 14.06 22.25 6.53
N VAL A 670 13.21 22.00 7.52
CA VAL A 670 11.80 22.42 7.54
C VAL A 670 11.56 23.34 8.73
N SER A 671 10.95 24.49 8.49
CA SER A 671 10.61 25.47 9.53
C SER A 671 9.11 25.49 9.81
N ILE A 672 8.77 25.94 11.02
CA ILE A 672 7.42 26.20 11.50
C ILE A 672 7.45 27.54 12.22
N GLY A 673 6.84 28.56 11.63
CA GLY A 673 6.69 29.87 12.24
C GLY A 673 5.55 29.92 13.27
N LYS A 674 5.42 31.09 13.91
CA LYS A 674 4.43 31.28 14.99
C LYS A 674 2.99 31.33 14.51
N TYR A 675 2.74 31.86 13.32
CA TYR A 675 1.40 32.19 12.81
C TYR A 675 1.18 31.65 11.39
N ASP A 676 1.82 30.53 11.05
CA ASP A 676 1.80 29.96 9.70
C ASP A 676 0.40 29.57 9.24
N VAL A 677 -0.53 29.26 10.16
CA VAL A 677 -1.94 29.01 9.81
C VAL A 677 -2.64 30.31 9.38
N ASN A 678 -2.37 31.42 10.06
CA ASN A 678 -2.91 32.74 9.70
C ASN A 678 -2.31 33.27 8.39
N ASN A 679 -1.06 32.92 8.09
CA ASN A 679 -0.36 33.26 6.86
C ASN A 679 -0.65 32.27 5.70
N GLU A 680 -1.52 31.27 5.93
CA GLU A 680 -1.86 30.17 5.00
C GLU A 680 -0.68 29.27 4.56
N LEU A 681 0.44 29.30 5.28
CA LEU A 681 1.65 28.51 5.02
C LEU A 681 1.59 27.08 5.56
N SER A 682 0.71 26.82 6.55
CA SER A 682 0.59 25.52 7.25
C SER A 682 -0.84 25.25 7.70
N GLU A 683 -1.15 24.00 8.08
CA GLU A 683 -2.35 23.63 8.85
C GLU A 683 -2.10 23.55 10.37
N TYR A 684 -0.86 23.65 10.85
CA TYR A 684 -0.49 23.67 12.28
C TYR A 684 0.71 24.60 12.53
N ASP A 685 0.65 25.46 13.55
CA ASP A 685 1.72 26.41 13.91
C ASP A 685 1.98 26.47 15.43
N LEU A 686 3.01 27.22 15.84
CA LEU A 686 3.39 27.34 17.25
C LEU A 686 2.33 28.08 18.09
N SER A 687 1.54 29.01 17.52
CA SER A 687 0.49 29.71 18.28
C SER A 687 -0.62 28.78 18.76
N ILE A 688 -0.88 27.70 18.00
CA ILE A 688 -1.82 26.63 18.35
C ILE A 688 -1.11 25.56 19.19
N ALA A 689 0.08 25.11 18.80
CA ALA A 689 0.78 23.98 19.41
C ALA A 689 1.38 24.26 20.81
N LEU A 690 1.67 25.52 21.13
CA LEU A 690 2.15 25.93 22.46
C LEU A 690 1.01 26.26 23.44
N ASN A 691 -0.24 26.25 22.96
CA ASN A 691 -1.43 26.48 23.78
C ASN A 691 -2.04 25.15 24.28
N TYR A 692 -3.10 25.22 25.08
CA TYR A 692 -3.82 24.02 25.51
C TYR A 692 -4.48 23.31 24.32
N GLY A 693 -4.31 21.99 24.26
CA GLY A 693 -4.93 21.12 23.26
C GLY A 693 -6.29 20.55 23.69
N GLN A 694 -6.65 19.44 23.06
CA GLN A 694 -7.74 18.54 23.48
C GLN A 694 -7.14 17.18 23.86
N SER A 695 -7.77 16.46 24.78
CA SER A 695 -7.27 15.16 25.24
C SER A 695 -7.27 14.05 24.19
N THR A 696 -7.98 14.25 23.08
CA THR A 696 -7.88 13.44 21.86
C THR A 696 -6.52 13.53 21.17
N GLY A 697 -5.75 14.60 21.41
CA GLY A 697 -4.70 15.08 20.52
C GLY A 697 -5.19 16.21 19.60
N SER A 698 -4.24 16.83 18.87
CA SER A 698 -4.54 17.86 17.87
C SER A 698 -5.31 17.28 16.69
N PRO A 699 -6.22 18.04 16.05
CA PRO A 699 -6.94 17.57 14.87
C PRO A 699 -6.00 17.11 13.73
N GLN A 700 -4.86 17.80 13.56
CA GLN A 700 -3.88 17.57 12.52
C GLN A 700 -3.17 16.21 12.68
N MET A 701 -2.66 15.91 13.88
CA MET A 701 -2.07 14.60 14.17
C MET A 701 -3.14 13.50 14.25
N THR A 702 -4.34 13.80 14.75
CA THR A 702 -5.47 12.85 14.78
C THR A 702 -5.90 12.40 13.38
N ARG A 703 -5.81 13.29 12.37
CA ARG A 703 -6.03 12.94 10.96
C ARG A 703 -5.03 11.89 10.48
N PHE A 704 -3.74 12.20 10.56
CA PHE A 704 -2.67 11.30 10.12
C PHE A 704 -2.76 9.92 10.81
N ILE A 705 -2.98 9.87 12.13
CA ILE A 705 -3.13 8.61 12.87
C ILE A 705 -4.40 7.84 12.48
N THR A 706 -5.51 8.52 12.18
CA THR A 706 -6.76 7.87 11.74
C THR A 706 -6.57 7.24 10.35
N GLU A 707 -6.01 7.97 9.40
CA GLU A 707 -5.69 7.47 8.05
C GLU A 707 -4.70 6.30 8.10
N HIS A 708 -3.60 6.44 8.85
CA HIS A 708 -2.61 5.38 9.05
C HIS A 708 -3.23 4.11 9.64
N THR A 709 -4.22 4.25 10.53
CA THR A 709 -4.99 3.12 11.08
C THR A 709 -5.86 2.43 10.01
N GLU A 710 -6.43 3.18 9.06
CA GLU A 710 -7.15 2.59 7.92
C GLU A 710 -6.22 1.90 6.91
N LEU A 711 -5.08 2.51 6.60
CA LEU A 711 -4.06 1.94 5.70
C LEU A 711 -3.46 0.63 6.25
N VAL A 712 -3.18 0.57 7.55
CA VAL A 712 -2.42 -0.54 8.16
C VAL A 712 -3.31 -1.60 8.81
N SER A 713 -4.40 -1.24 9.49
CA SER A 713 -5.24 -2.18 10.24
C SER A 713 -6.67 -2.33 9.74
N ASN A 714 -7.24 -1.32 9.08
CA ASN A 714 -8.59 -1.30 8.50
C ASN A 714 -9.67 -1.99 9.38
N PRO A 715 -9.94 -1.51 10.62
CA PRO A 715 -10.71 -2.25 11.62
C PRO A 715 -12.09 -2.69 11.09
N PRO A 716 -12.55 -3.93 11.32
CA PRO A 716 -13.71 -4.50 10.62
C PRO A 716 -15.08 -4.00 11.10
N TYR A 717 -15.12 -3.11 12.10
CA TYR A 717 -16.31 -2.43 12.62
C TYR A 717 -16.32 -0.93 12.28
N ALA A 718 -17.44 -0.24 12.49
CA ALA A 718 -17.66 1.14 12.02
C ALA A 718 -17.26 2.23 13.03
N ASP A 719 -17.50 1.98 14.31
CA ASP A 719 -17.36 2.95 15.40
C ASP A 719 -16.06 2.78 16.20
N TRP A 720 -14.96 2.36 15.56
CA TRP A 720 -13.62 2.55 16.10
C TRP A 720 -13.21 4.03 16.06
N LYS A 721 -12.33 4.43 16.98
CA LYS A 721 -11.71 5.76 17.04
C LYS A 721 -10.28 5.66 17.55
N VAL A 722 -9.49 6.70 17.31
CA VAL A 722 -8.15 6.88 17.89
C VAL A 722 -8.17 7.93 18.99
N CYS A 723 -7.20 7.85 19.91
CA CYS A 723 -6.86 8.91 20.86
C CYS A 723 -5.33 8.96 21.01
N LEU A 724 -4.72 10.13 20.92
CA LEU A 724 -3.28 10.25 21.18
C LEU A 724 -2.98 10.04 22.67
N THR A 725 -1.78 9.52 22.98
CA THR A 725 -1.37 9.14 24.34
C THR A 725 0.06 9.58 24.64
N VAL A 726 0.40 9.61 25.93
CA VAL A 726 1.76 9.86 26.42
C VAL A 726 2.60 8.57 26.37
N GLY A 727 2.54 7.87 25.23
CA GLY A 727 3.13 6.54 25.00
C GLY A 727 2.39 5.37 25.67
N SER A 728 2.70 4.14 25.25
CA SER A 728 2.03 2.90 25.71
C SER A 728 1.98 2.75 27.23
N THR A 729 3.04 3.12 27.96
CA THR A 729 3.09 2.99 29.43
C THR A 729 2.00 3.80 30.13
N SER A 730 1.76 5.05 29.69
CA SER A 730 0.67 5.87 30.25
C SER A 730 -0.70 5.42 29.75
N ALA A 731 -0.78 4.86 28.53
CA ALA A 731 -2.01 4.30 28.01
C ALA A 731 -2.43 3.03 28.79
N LEU A 732 -1.47 2.19 29.17
CA LEU A 732 -1.68 0.98 29.95
C LEU A 732 -2.19 1.27 31.35
N GLU A 733 -1.58 2.22 32.09
CA GLU A 733 -2.03 2.61 33.44
C GLU A 733 -3.50 3.06 33.43
N GLN A 734 -3.86 3.98 32.53
CA GLN A 734 -5.24 4.46 32.42
C GLN A 734 -6.19 3.36 31.95
N THR A 735 -5.75 2.46 31.06
CA THR A 735 -6.56 1.33 30.58
C THR A 735 -6.83 0.30 31.67
N VAL A 736 -5.84 0.01 32.52
CA VAL A 736 -6.02 -0.85 33.70
C VAL A 736 -7.01 -0.22 34.67
N ARG A 737 -6.89 1.08 34.98
CA ARG A 737 -7.86 1.77 35.85
C ARG A 737 -9.26 1.90 35.24
N MET A 738 -9.34 1.98 33.92
CA MET A 738 -10.60 2.04 33.18
C MET A 738 -11.37 0.71 33.24
N LEU A 739 -10.65 -0.42 33.30
CA LEU A 739 -11.22 -1.76 33.12
C LEU A 739 -11.14 -2.66 34.37
N CYS A 740 -10.19 -2.45 35.28
CA CYS A 740 -10.00 -3.22 36.51
C CYS A 740 -10.29 -2.38 37.77
N ASP A 741 -10.64 -3.08 38.86
CA ASP A 741 -11.02 -2.49 40.13
C ASP A 741 -10.56 -3.41 41.28
N ARG A 742 -9.76 -2.87 42.21
CA ARG A 742 -9.27 -3.61 43.39
C ARG A 742 -10.43 -4.09 44.28
N GLY A 743 -11.53 -3.34 44.34
CA GLY A 743 -12.74 -3.72 45.09
C GLY A 743 -13.50 -4.89 44.47
N ARG A 744 -13.36 -5.11 43.15
CA ARG A 744 -13.87 -6.32 42.47
C ARG A 744 -12.89 -7.51 42.54
N ASN A 745 -11.67 -7.30 43.07
CA ASN A 745 -10.57 -8.26 43.07
C ASN A 745 -10.26 -8.78 41.65
N ASP A 746 -10.26 -7.86 40.68
CA ASP A 746 -10.05 -8.15 39.26
C ASP A 746 -8.63 -8.66 38.95
N SER A 747 -8.51 -9.34 37.82
CA SER A 747 -7.24 -9.90 37.36
C SER A 747 -7.09 -9.83 35.83
N VAL A 748 -5.83 -9.90 35.39
CA VAL A 748 -5.39 -9.73 34.00
C VAL A 748 -4.61 -10.99 33.58
N LEU A 749 -4.87 -11.49 32.38
CA LEU A 749 -4.01 -12.48 31.74
C LEU A 749 -2.81 -11.80 31.08
N THR A 750 -1.66 -12.45 31.14
CA THR A 750 -0.44 -12.05 30.42
C THR A 750 0.15 -13.26 29.70
N GLU A 751 1.23 -13.07 28.94
CA GLU A 751 2.13 -14.18 28.67
C GLU A 751 2.84 -14.68 29.96
N GLU A 752 3.40 -15.90 29.92
CA GLU A 752 4.19 -16.51 31.00
C GLU A 752 5.45 -15.68 31.34
N TYR A 753 6.12 -15.17 30.30
CA TYR A 753 7.13 -14.12 30.40
C TYR A 753 6.60 -12.89 29.66
N THR A 754 6.49 -11.74 30.32
CA THR A 754 5.92 -10.52 29.73
C THR A 754 6.70 -9.27 30.18
N PHE A 755 6.36 -8.11 29.64
CA PHE A 755 7.05 -6.85 29.92
C PHE A 755 6.97 -6.49 31.41
N SER A 756 8.12 -6.32 32.08
CA SER A 756 8.17 -6.10 33.54
C SER A 756 7.34 -4.88 33.97
N SER A 757 7.41 -3.77 33.23
CA SER A 757 6.67 -2.56 33.61
C SER A 757 5.16 -2.63 33.36
N ALA A 758 4.65 -3.66 32.65
CA ALA A 758 3.23 -3.98 32.70
C ALA A 758 2.85 -4.57 34.07
N LEU A 759 3.63 -5.52 34.58
CA LEU A 759 3.44 -6.10 35.92
C LEU A 759 3.63 -5.05 37.04
N GLU A 760 4.63 -4.18 36.91
CA GLU A 760 4.88 -3.03 37.80
C GLU A 760 3.74 -2.00 37.75
N THR A 761 2.99 -1.92 36.64
CA THR A 761 1.77 -1.09 36.52
C THR A 761 0.57 -1.76 37.20
N PHE A 762 0.43 -3.09 37.12
CA PHE A 762 -0.72 -3.83 37.67
C PHE A 762 -0.64 -4.00 39.20
N ALA A 763 0.52 -4.37 39.73
CA ALA A 763 0.67 -4.79 41.13
C ALA A 763 0.37 -3.68 42.17
N PRO A 764 0.80 -2.41 42.02
CA PRO A 764 0.48 -1.32 42.95
C PRO A 764 -1.02 -0.98 42.98
N GLN A 765 -1.74 -1.23 41.89
CA GLN A 765 -3.19 -1.08 41.81
C GLN A 765 -3.94 -2.23 42.52
N GLY A 766 -3.22 -3.27 42.98
CA GLY A 766 -3.80 -4.46 43.60
C GLY A 766 -4.38 -5.45 42.59
N ILE A 767 -4.05 -5.32 41.31
CA ILE A 767 -4.55 -6.18 40.22
C ILE A 767 -3.58 -7.35 40.03
N LYS A 768 -4.10 -8.58 40.02
CA LYS A 768 -3.27 -9.78 39.86
C LYS A 768 -3.06 -10.12 38.39
N ALA A 769 -1.83 -10.43 38.02
CA ALA A 769 -1.48 -11.02 36.73
C ALA A 769 -1.48 -12.55 36.80
N PHE A 770 -1.93 -13.20 35.73
CA PHE A 770 -1.85 -14.66 35.57
C PHE A 770 -1.27 -15.00 34.19
N GLY A 771 -0.01 -15.45 34.17
CA GLY A 771 0.70 -15.81 32.94
C GLY A 771 0.12 -17.06 32.28
N ILE A 772 -0.11 -16.98 30.97
CA ILE A 772 -0.46 -18.10 30.10
C ILE A 772 0.82 -18.65 29.45
N LYS A 773 0.96 -19.98 29.51
CA LYS A 773 2.09 -20.71 28.90
C LYS A 773 2.36 -20.34 27.45
N MET A 774 3.63 -20.41 27.06
CA MET A 774 4.09 -20.00 25.72
C MET A 774 4.74 -21.15 24.93
N ASP A 775 4.85 -20.94 23.62
CA ASP A 775 5.80 -21.62 22.73
C ASP A 775 6.53 -20.57 21.86
N GLU A 776 7.16 -20.99 20.75
CA GLU A 776 7.93 -20.11 19.85
C GLU A 776 7.07 -19.06 19.11
N GLU A 777 5.74 -19.25 18.98
CA GLU A 777 4.81 -18.21 18.50
C GLU A 777 4.22 -17.38 19.67
N GLY A 778 4.64 -17.62 20.91
CA GLY A 778 4.16 -16.94 22.11
C GLY A 778 2.98 -17.65 22.78
N LEU A 779 2.00 -16.88 23.27
CA LEU A 779 0.89 -17.34 24.11
C LEU A 779 0.15 -18.55 23.52
N LEU A 780 -0.11 -19.59 24.32
CA LEU A 780 -0.82 -20.82 23.90
C LEU A 780 -2.35 -20.69 24.08
N PRO A 781 -3.16 -20.73 22.99
CA PRO A 781 -4.61 -20.56 23.09
C PRO A 781 -5.27 -21.64 23.95
N LYS A 782 -4.81 -22.90 23.85
CA LYS A 782 -5.32 -23.99 24.67
C LYS A 782 -5.05 -23.77 26.16
N SER A 783 -3.84 -23.34 26.54
CA SER A 783 -3.50 -23.10 27.94
C SER A 783 -4.29 -21.94 28.54
N MET A 784 -4.63 -20.93 27.73
CA MET A 784 -5.59 -19.88 28.09
C MET A 784 -7.00 -20.44 28.29
N ASP A 785 -7.47 -21.28 27.37
CA ASP A 785 -8.81 -21.87 27.41
C ASP A 785 -9.01 -22.82 28.60
N ASP A 786 -8.03 -23.69 28.86
CA ASP A 786 -8.02 -24.61 30.00
C ASP A 786 -8.09 -23.81 31.33
N LEU A 787 -7.23 -22.80 31.49
CA LEU A 787 -7.15 -21.96 32.69
C LEU A 787 -8.43 -21.13 32.93
N LEU A 788 -9.05 -20.59 31.88
CA LEU A 788 -10.29 -19.84 31.98
C LEU A 788 -11.52 -20.74 32.16
N SER A 789 -11.49 -21.97 31.65
CA SER A 789 -12.56 -22.97 31.83
C SER A 789 -12.52 -23.60 33.23
N SER A 790 -11.33 -23.74 33.84
CA SER A 790 -11.14 -24.30 35.19
C SER A 790 -11.03 -23.23 36.29
N TRP A 791 -11.61 -22.04 36.11
CA TRP A 791 -11.38 -20.93 37.04
C TRP A 791 -12.21 -21.06 38.33
N ASP A 792 -11.54 -21.19 39.48
CA ASP A 792 -12.11 -21.05 40.82
C ASP A 792 -11.54 -19.80 41.51
N GLU A 793 -12.43 -18.88 41.90
CA GLU A 793 -12.06 -17.58 42.46
C GLU A 793 -11.51 -17.67 43.89
N LYS A 794 -11.83 -18.73 44.65
CA LYS A 794 -11.31 -18.97 46.00
C LYS A 794 -9.90 -19.54 45.94
N VAL A 795 -9.65 -20.50 45.03
CA VAL A 795 -8.33 -21.12 44.82
C VAL A 795 -7.34 -20.11 44.22
N ARG A 796 -7.79 -19.29 43.25
CA ARG A 796 -6.96 -18.22 42.66
C ARG A 796 -6.90 -16.96 43.55
N GLY A 797 -7.82 -16.84 44.50
CA GLY A 797 -8.01 -15.65 45.34
C GLY A 797 -8.29 -14.39 44.52
N ALA A 798 -8.94 -14.51 43.35
CA ALA A 798 -9.18 -13.43 42.38
C ALA A 798 -10.39 -13.75 41.51
N ARG A 799 -11.11 -12.69 41.10
CA ARG A 799 -12.20 -12.78 40.13
C ARG A 799 -11.67 -13.32 38.80
N LYS A 800 -12.48 -14.09 38.06
CA LYS A 800 -12.09 -14.61 36.74
C LYS A 800 -11.56 -13.48 35.83
N PRO A 801 -10.35 -13.62 35.23
CA PRO A 801 -9.81 -12.62 34.35
C PRO A 801 -10.76 -12.31 33.20
N HIS A 802 -10.91 -11.03 32.89
CA HIS A 802 -11.68 -10.56 31.74
C HIS A 802 -10.88 -9.62 30.83
N LEU A 803 -9.56 -9.50 31.09
CA LEU A 803 -8.58 -8.80 30.26
C LEU A 803 -7.43 -9.73 29.88
N LEU A 804 -6.90 -9.54 28.68
CA LEU A 804 -5.60 -10.07 28.24
C LEU A 804 -4.71 -8.88 27.87
N TYR A 805 -3.56 -8.74 28.52
CA TYR A 805 -2.44 -7.94 28.01
C TYR A 805 -1.52 -8.86 27.20
N THR A 806 -1.18 -8.45 25.97
CA THR A 806 -0.29 -9.23 25.10
C THR A 806 0.54 -8.33 24.19
N VAL A 807 1.76 -8.78 23.87
CA VAL A 807 2.67 -8.17 22.89
C VAL A 807 2.80 -9.14 21.70
N PRO A 808 1.95 -9.05 20.66
CA PRO A 808 1.83 -10.09 19.64
C PRO A 808 2.97 -10.19 18.64
N SER A 809 3.77 -9.12 18.48
CA SER A 809 4.89 -9.03 17.53
C SER A 809 6.16 -8.63 18.27
N GLY A 810 7.24 -9.43 18.15
CA GLY A 810 8.50 -9.17 18.85
C GLY A 810 8.33 -9.12 20.37
N GLN A 811 7.65 -10.13 20.92
CA GLN A 811 7.18 -10.19 22.30
C GLN A 811 8.29 -9.88 23.30
N ASN A 812 8.01 -9.04 24.28
CA ASN A 812 8.98 -8.64 25.31
C ASN A 812 8.82 -9.54 26.56
N PRO A 813 9.80 -10.39 26.93
CA PRO A 813 11.19 -10.41 26.48
C PRO A 813 11.56 -11.52 25.47
N THR A 814 10.63 -12.37 25.03
CA THR A 814 10.97 -13.64 24.35
C THR A 814 11.34 -13.55 22.86
N GLY A 815 11.10 -12.41 22.20
CA GLY A 815 11.24 -12.25 20.74
C GLY A 815 10.17 -12.97 19.91
N ALA A 816 9.32 -13.78 20.54
CA ALA A 816 8.26 -14.57 19.89
C ALA A 816 7.27 -13.68 19.11
N THR A 817 6.65 -14.24 18.07
CA THR A 817 5.66 -13.52 17.25
C THR A 817 4.48 -14.42 16.90
N GLN A 818 3.28 -13.98 17.25
CA GLN A 818 2.04 -14.72 17.02
C GLN A 818 1.68 -14.68 15.53
N SER A 819 1.63 -15.84 14.86
CA SER A 819 1.15 -15.92 13.48
C SER A 819 -0.33 -15.55 13.34
N LEU A 820 -0.79 -15.26 12.11
CA LEU A 820 -2.21 -14.97 11.84
C LEU A 820 -3.15 -16.12 12.27
N LYS A 821 -2.67 -17.38 12.24
CA LYS A 821 -3.39 -18.53 12.80
C LYS A 821 -3.49 -18.39 14.32
N ARG A 822 -2.36 -18.19 14.99
CA ARG A 822 -2.27 -18.03 16.45
C ARG A 822 -3.20 -16.92 16.97
N ARG A 823 -3.16 -15.74 16.33
CA ARG A 823 -4.01 -14.58 16.68
C ARG A 823 -5.51 -14.91 16.56
N ARG A 824 -5.92 -15.64 15.53
CA ARG A 824 -7.33 -16.10 15.36
C ARG A 824 -7.75 -17.11 16.43
N GLU A 825 -6.88 -18.04 16.79
CA GLU A 825 -7.17 -19.03 17.83
C GLU A 825 -7.30 -18.39 19.22
N ILE A 826 -6.42 -17.44 19.56
CA ILE A 826 -6.53 -16.65 20.80
C ILE A 826 -7.79 -15.77 20.79
N TYR A 827 -8.09 -15.08 19.67
CA TYR A 827 -9.30 -14.27 19.56
C TYR A 827 -10.57 -15.10 19.78
N ALA A 828 -10.64 -16.33 19.26
CA ALA A 828 -11.77 -17.24 19.51
C ALA A 828 -11.91 -17.63 21.00
N VAL A 829 -10.80 -17.83 21.72
CA VAL A 829 -10.82 -18.06 23.18
C VAL A 829 -11.27 -16.79 23.92
N CYS A 830 -10.85 -15.60 23.47
CA CYS A 830 -11.34 -14.33 23.99
C CYS A 830 -12.85 -14.15 23.76
N GLN A 831 -13.39 -14.59 22.60
CA GLN A 831 -14.83 -14.59 22.35
C GLN A 831 -15.59 -15.60 23.22
N LYS A 832 -15.04 -16.79 23.46
CA LYS A 832 -15.64 -17.85 24.30
C LYS A 832 -15.81 -17.42 25.77
N HIS A 833 -14.84 -16.71 26.34
CA HIS A 833 -14.82 -16.31 27.76
C HIS A 833 -15.12 -14.83 28.02
N ASP A 834 -15.46 -14.10 26.96
CA ASP A 834 -15.61 -12.64 26.90
C ASP A 834 -14.44 -11.86 27.53
N ILE A 835 -13.24 -12.11 27.00
CA ILE A 835 -11.99 -11.41 27.36
C ILE A 835 -11.83 -10.18 26.45
N TYR A 836 -11.57 -9.02 27.03
CA TYR A 836 -11.19 -7.81 26.30
C TYR A 836 -9.66 -7.77 26.13
N ILE A 837 -9.17 -7.38 24.96
CA ILE A 837 -7.75 -7.50 24.59
C ILE A 837 -7.08 -6.13 24.65
N ILE A 838 -5.95 -6.05 25.35
CA ILE A 838 -4.99 -4.95 25.30
C ILE A 838 -3.82 -5.44 24.44
N GLU A 839 -3.80 -5.01 23.19
CA GLU A 839 -2.74 -5.29 22.21
C GLU A 839 -1.67 -4.19 22.32
N ASP A 840 -0.49 -4.50 22.84
CA ASP A 840 0.64 -3.55 22.92
C ASP A 840 1.62 -3.87 21.79
N GLU A 841 1.66 -3.01 20.75
CA GLU A 841 2.32 -3.30 19.47
C GLU A 841 3.42 -2.29 19.10
N PRO A 842 4.36 -1.94 20.00
CA PRO A 842 5.42 -0.97 19.71
C PRO A 842 6.44 -1.48 18.66
N TYR A 843 6.41 -2.77 18.31
CA TYR A 843 7.34 -3.40 17.37
C TYR A 843 6.71 -3.82 16.04
N TYR A 844 5.42 -3.52 15.82
CA TYR A 844 4.61 -4.07 14.71
C TYR A 844 5.23 -3.92 13.32
N PHE A 845 5.93 -2.82 13.05
CA PHE A 845 6.55 -2.56 11.74
C PHE A 845 7.96 -3.14 11.59
N ILE A 846 8.55 -3.65 12.67
CA ILE A 846 9.88 -4.30 12.68
C ILE A 846 9.71 -5.80 12.45
N GLN A 847 8.84 -6.20 11.50
CA GLN A 847 8.66 -7.60 11.10
C GLN A 847 9.71 -7.96 10.04
N MET A 848 10.59 -8.90 10.39
CA MET A 848 11.81 -9.25 9.65
C MET A 848 11.64 -10.57 8.89
N PRO A 849 12.30 -10.75 7.74
CA PRO A 849 12.41 -12.05 7.09
C PRO A 849 12.96 -13.13 8.02
N HIS A 850 12.68 -14.41 7.73
CA HIS A 850 13.32 -15.53 8.43
C HIS A 850 14.85 -15.45 8.27
N PHE A 851 15.57 -15.90 9.31
CA PHE A 851 17.02 -16.01 9.28
C PHE A 851 17.43 -17.29 8.55
N GLU A 852 18.16 -17.17 7.44
CA GLU A 852 18.58 -18.31 6.60
C GLU A 852 19.89 -18.99 7.07
N GLY A 853 20.51 -18.49 8.14
CA GLY A 853 21.72 -19.04 8.76
C GLY A 853 22.98 -18.22 8.52
N LYS A 854 24.08 -18.63 9.17
CA LYS A 854 25.39 -17.99 8.97
C LYS A 854 25.88 -18.07 7.52
N GLY A 855 26.06 -16.91 6.88
CA GLY A 855 26.74 -16.75 5.59
C GLY A 855 25.84 -16.38 4.42
N THR A 856 24.52 -16.47 4.56
CA THR A 856 23.59 -15.82 3.62
C THR A 856 23.67 -14.30 3.81
N PRO A 857 23.99 -13.50 2.78
CA PRO A 857 23.90 -12.05 2.88
C PRO A 857 22.45 -11.64 3.14
N ALA A 858 22.22 -10.75 4.10
CA ALA A 858 20.90 -10.15 4.32
C ALA A 858 20.40 -9.51 3.01
N GLN A 859 19.43 -10.15 2.35
CA GLN A 859 18.94 -9.66 1.07
C GLN A 859 18.25 -8.33 1.30
N LYS A 860 18.77 -7.25 0.70
CA LYS A 860 18.13 -5.94 0.73
C LYS A 860 16.89 -6.01 -0.15
N SER A 861 15.75 -6.34 0.45
CA SER A 861 14.49 -6.56 -0.25
C SER A 861 14.09 -5.31 -1.01
N SER A 862 14.03 -5.40 -2.34
CA SER A 862 13.44 -4.39 -3.22
C SER A 862 11.90 -4.47 -3.18
N GLU A 863 11.35 -4.53 -1.97
CA GLU A 863 9.91 -4.52 -1.73
C GLU A 863 9.35 -3.10 -1.98
N ASP A 864 8.16 -3.03 -2.57
CA ASP A 864 7.36 -1.81 -2.66
C ASP A 864 6.45 -1.67 -1.43
N ILE A 865 5.78 -0.52 -1.28
CA ILE A 865 4.93 -0.23 -0.11
C ILE A 865 3.75 -1.21 -0.03
N GLU A 866 3.19 -1.60 -1.18
CA GLU A 866 2.13 -2.61 -1.28
C GLU A 866 2.60 -3.98 -0.73
N SER A 867 3.78 -4.43 -1.14
CA SER A 867 4.40 -5.68 -0.68
C SER A 867 4.81 -5.63 0.80
N PHE A 868 5.32 -4.49 1.27
CA PHE A 868 5.64 -4.28 2.69
C PHE A 868 4.40 -4.41 3.56
N LEU A 869 3.32 -3.69 3.24
CA LEU A 869 2.06 -3.74 3.98
C LEU A 869 1.40 -5.13 3.91
N ALA A 870 1.37 -5.75 2.74
CA ALA A 870 0.82 -7.10 2.56
C ALA A 870 1.67 -8.21 3.25
N GLY A 871 2.93 -7.92 3.56
CA GLY A 871 3.83 -8.82 4.29
C GLY A 871 3.72 -8.74 5.81
N LEU A 872 3.00 -7.75 6.38
CA LEU A 872 2.78 -7.65 7.82
C LEU A 872 1.74 -8.67 8.29
N VAL A 873 2.04 -9.41 9.35
CA VAL A 873 1.06 -10.27 10.03
C VAL A 873 -0.03 -9.38 10.64
N PRO A 874 -1.32 -9.55 10.27
CA PRO A 874 -2.39 -8.66 10.73
C PRO A 874 -2.53 -8.56 12.26
N SER A 875 -2.85 -7.36 12.73
CA SER A 875 -3.15 -7.07 14.13
C SER A 875 -4.42 -7.77 14.63
N TYR A 876 -4.57 -7.89 15.95
CA TYR A 876 -5.85 -8.24 16.56
C TYR A 876 -6.93 -7.21 16.18
N LEU A 877 -6.57 -5.93 16.06
CA LEU A 877 -7.46 -4.87 15.60
C LEU A 877 -8.02 -5.14 14.18
N SER A 878 -7.22 -5.69 13.26
CA SER A 878 -7.70 -6.14 11.93
C SER A 878 -8.65 -7.34 11.98
N LEU A 879 -8.60 -8.13 13.06
CA LEU A 879 -9.50 -9.27 13.29
C LEU A 879 -10.75 -8.91 14.10
N ASP A 880 -10.84 -7.67 14.61
CA ASP A 880 -11.72 -7.34 15.73
C ASP A 880 -13.20 -7.10 15.36
N VAL A 881 -13.89 -8.15 14.94
CA VAL A 881 -15.33 -8.10 14.60
C VAL A 881 -16.25 -7.72 15.77
N ASP A 882 -15.78 -7.83 17.02
CA ASP A 882 -16.51 -7.49 18.23
C ASP A 882 -16.26 -6.05 18.73
N GLY A 883 -15.20 -5.38 18.28
CA GLY A 883 -14.71 -4.16 18.94
C GLY A 883 -14.14 -4.40 20.35
N ARG A 884 -13.60 -5.61 20.60
CA ARG A 884 -13.03 -6.09 21.88
C ARG A 884 -11.53 -5.82 22.06
N VAL A 885 -10.89 -5.12 21.12
CA VAL A 885 -9.48 -4.77 21.16
C VAL A 885 -9.30 -3.29 21.46
N LEU A 886 -8.44 -2.99 22.44
CA LEU A 886 -7.73 -1.72 22.54
C LEU A 886 -6.29 -2.00 22.11
N ARG A 887 -5.92 -1.44 20.96
CA ARG A 887 -4.55 -1.44 20.46
C ARG A 887 -3.80 -0.23 21.01
N MET A 888 -2.55 -0.42 21.40
CA MET A 888 -1.60 0.62 21.81
C MET A 888 -0.43 0.65 20.83
N ASP A 889 -0.19 1.80 20.22
CA ASP A 889 0.93 2.06 19.31
C ASP A 889 1.78 3.20 19.88
N SER A 890 3.09 3.23 19.59
CA SER A 890 3.94 4.36 19.97
C SER A 890 5.09 4.62 19.02
N PHE A 891 5.33 5.91 18.75
CA PHE A 891 6.51 6.40 18.04
C PHE A 891 7.83 6.14 18.79
N SER A 892 7.79 5.60 20.02
CA SER A 892 8.98 5.37 20.85
C SER A 892 9.99 4.39 20.25
N LYS A 893 9.55 3.43 19.43
CA LYS A 893 10.41 2.38 18.85
C LYS A 893 10.58 2.50 17.33
N VAL A 894 9.80 3.38 16.71
CA VAL A 894 9.84 3.64 15.26
C VAL A 894 10.31 5.05 14.88
N LEU A 895 10.37 6.01 15.80
CA LEU A 895 10.93 7.36 15.55
C LEU A 895 11.81 7.85 16.71
N MET A 896 11.21 8.13 17.88
CA MET A 896 11.90 8.81 18.98
C MET A 896 11.24 8.53 20.34
N PRO A 897 11.88 7.81 21.29
CA PRO A 897 11.39 7.62 22.66
C PRO A 897 11.18 8.95 23.41
N GLY A 898 12.02 9.95 23.15
CA GLY A 898 11.95 11.27 23.76
C GLY A 898 10.70 12.07 23.39
N SER A 899 9.99 11.70 22.33
CA SER A 899 8.72 12.36 21.93
C SER A 899 7.60 12.17 22.96
N ARG A 900 7.65 11.06 23.72
CA ARG A 900 6.55 10.58 24.59
C ARG A 900 5.20 10.55 23.88
N LEU A 901 5.17 10.33 22.57
CA LEU A 901 3.95 10.25 21.78
C LEU A 901 3.60 8.80 21.41
N GLY A 902 2.32 8.48 21.52
CA GLY A 902 1.70 7.29 20.96
C GLY A 902 0.23 7.54 20.70
N TRP A 903 -0.51 6.47 20.43
CA TRP A 903 -1.96 6.50 20.34
C TRP A 903 -2.55 5.17 20.81
N ILE A 904 -3.85 5.20 21.07
CA ILE A 904 -4.67 3.99 21.18
C ILE A 904 -5.74 3.98 20.11
N THR A 905 -6.13 2.79 19.68
CA THR A 905 -7.28 2.56 18.81
C THR A 905 -8.20 1.52 19.43
N ALA A 906 -9.47 1.88 19.62
CA ALA A 906 -10.49 1.04 20.23
C ALA A 906 -11.90 1.48 19.79
N SER A 907 -12.94 0.80 20.29
CA SER A 907 -14.33 1.22 20.08
C SER A 907 -14.64 2.57 20.72
N ALA A 908 -15.55 3.34 20.12
CA ALA A 908 -15.87 4.71 20.53
C ALA A 908 -16.31 4.83 22.00
N GLN A 909 -16.92 3.80 22.56
CA GLN A 909 -17.26 3.71 23.98
C GLN A 909 -16.01 3.67 24.88
N VAL A 910 -15.00 2.90 24.48
CA VAL A 910 -13.74 2.74 25.23
C VAL A 910 -12.87 3.99 25.07
N ILE A 911 -12.82 4.57 23.88
CA ILE A 911 -12.15 5.85 23.62
C ILE A 911 -12.80 7.02 24.38
N GLU A 912 -14.13 7.08 24.50
CA GLU A 912 -14.83 8.08 25.33
C GLU A 912 -14.42 7.99 26.80
N ARG A 913 -14.35 6.77 27.36
CA ARG A 913 -13.91 6.54 28.74
C ARG A 913 -12.43 6.89 28.95
N TYR A 914 -11.56 6.60 27.98
CA TYR A 914 -10.15 6.99 28.02
C TYR A 914 -9.97 8.51 27.98
N ILE A 915 -10.69 9.22 27.11
CA ILE A 915 -10.67 10.69 27.04
C ILE A 915 -11.10 11.30 28.38
N ASN A 916 -12.20 10.83 28.98
CA ASN A 916 -12.65 11.28 30.31
C ASN A 916 -11.65 10.91 31.44
N HIS A 917 -10.71 9.99 31.20
CA HIS A 917 -9.58 9.75 32.11
C HIS A 917 -8.51 10.82 31.88
N ALA A 918 -8.01 10.92 30.65
CA ALA A 918 -6.93 11.82 30.25
C ALA A 918 -7.22 13.28 30.60
N GLU A 919 -8.43 13.78 30.35
CA GLU A 919 -8.87 15.18 30.61
C GLU A 919 -8.58 15.69 32.03
N VAL A 920 -8.46 14.80 33.02
CA VAL A 920 -8.17 15.14 34.43
C VAL A 920 -6.96 14.37 34.99
N ALA A 921 -6.09 13.86 34.12
CA ALA A 921 -4.86 13.14 34.48
C ALA A 921 -3.64 13.74 33.75
N ASN A 922 -3.19 13.13 32.66
CA ASN A 922 -2.06 13.61 31.85
C ASN A 922 -2.44 14.70 30.82
N HIS A 923 -3.74 15.01 30.70
CA HIS A 923 -4.39 15.82 29.66
C HIS A 923 -4.18 15.29 28.24
N GLY A 924 -2.95 15.20 27.75
CA GLY A 924 -2.57 14.66 26.46
C GLY A 924 -1.05 14.76 26.23
N PRO A 925 -0.53 14.26 25.11
CA PRO A 925 0.89 14.40 24.77
C PRO A 925 1.26 15.86 24.46
N SER A 926 2.52 16.23 24.70
CA SER A 926 3.03 17.59 24.50
C SER A 926 2.72 18.14 23.10
N GLY A 927 2.16 19.34 23.02
CA GLY A 927 1.81 20.00 21.76
C GLY A 927 3.04 20.26 20.86
N ILE A 928 4.22 20.52 21.45
CA ILE A 928 5.48 20.61 20.71
C ILE A 928 5.81 19.25 20.05
N SER A 929 5.70 18.16 20.81
CA SER A 929 5.98 16.81 20.31
C SER A 929 4.98 16.37 19.23
N GLN A 930 3.71 16.77 19.36
CA GLN A 930 2.70 16.59 18.32
C GLN A 930 3.03 17.41 17.06
N LEU A 931 3.39 18.69 17.20
CA LEU A 931 3.73 19.57 16.07
C LEU A 931 4.98 19.10 15.32
N MET A 932 6.07 18.78 16.02
CA MET A 932 7.32 18.30 15.42
C MET A 932 7.11 17.01 14.62
N LEU A 933 6.39 16.05 15.19
CA LEU A 933 6.09 14.79 14.50
C LEU A 933 5.02 14.95 13.41
N TRP A 934 4.07 15.87 13.56
CA TRP A 934 3.11 16.18 12.49
C TRP A 934 3.80 16.82 11.27
N LYS A 935 4.68 17.81 11.51
CA LYS A 935 5.45 18.46 10.43
C LYS A 935 6.27 17.43 9.65
N LEU A 936 6.92 16.51 10.36
CA LEU A 936 7.67 15.40 9.76
C LEU A 936 6.76 14.44 8.98
N LEU A 937 5.74 13.87 9.64
CA LEU A 937 4.99 12.73 9.12
C LEU A 937 3.92 13.10 8.10
N ASP A 938 3.22 14.22 8.29
CA ASP A 938 2.09 14.61 7.45
C ASP A 938 2.51 15.61 6.36
N GLU A 939 3.20 16.69 6.74
CA GLU A 939 3.55 17.76 5.81
C GLU A 939 4.83 17.48 4.99
N THR A 940 5.82 16.77 5.58
CA THR A 940 7.16 16.61 4.99
C THR A 940 7.41 15.24 4.34
N TRP A 941 6.87 14.16 4.91
CA TRP A 941 7.03 12.78 4.40
C TRP A 941 5.75 12.21 3.78
N GLY A 942 4.58 12.56 4.34
CA GLY A 942 3.34 11.82 4.10
C GLY A 942 3.40 10.35 4.53
N HIS A 943 2.30 9.63 4.33
CA HIS A 943 2.26 8.18 4.56
C HIS A 943 3.31 7.42 3.73
N GLU A 944 3.54 7.84 2.48
CA GLU A 944 4.52 7.22 1.58
C GLU A 944 5.95 7.32 2.14
N GLY A 945 6.37 8.51 2.60
CA GLY A 945 7.69 8.72 3.19
C GLY A 945 7.86 8.02 4.54
N TYR A 946 6.80 8.00 5.37
CA TYR A 946 6.82 7.28 6.64
C TYR A 946 6.89 5.75 6.45
N LEU A 947 6.15 5.20 5.49
CA LEU A 947 6.22 3.77 5.15
C LEU A 947 7.60 3.39 4.60
N LYS A 948 8.20 4.22 3.73
CA LYS A 948 9.59 4.06 3.27
C LYS A 948 10.61 4.09 4.43
N TRP A 949 10.39 4.95 5.42
CA TRP A 949 11.21 4.98 6.64
C TRP A 949 11.05 3.69 7.47
N LEU A 950 9.81 3.18 7.63
CA LEU A 950 9.55 1.92 8.34
C LEU A 950 10.17 0.71 7.62
N MET A 951 10.19 0.71 6.29
CA MET A 951 10.90 -0.28 5.47
C MET A 951 12.42 -0.22 5.69
N ASP A 952 13.04 0.96 5.72
CA ASP A 952 14.48 1.08 6.02
C ASP A 952 14.78 0.69 7.48
N LEU A 953 13.92 1.03 8.43
CA LEU A 953 14.01 0.60 9.82
C LEU A 953 13.99 -0.94 9.95
N LYS A 954 13.03 -1.61 9.29
CA LYS A 954 12.96 -3.07 9.16
C LYS A 954 14.25 -3.66 8.59
N ASN A 955 14.79 -3.08 7.51
CA ASN A 955 16.05 -3.53 6.91
C ASN A 955 17.24 -3.39 7.87
N ASN A 956 17.34 -2.27 8.60
CA ASN A 956 18.39 -2.05 9.60
C ASN A 956 18.30 -3.02 10.79
N TYR A 957 17.09 -3.30 11.30
CA TYR A 957 16.91 -4.30 12.36
C TYR A 957 17.15 -5.73 11.86
N THR A 958 16.72 -6.08 10.64
CA THR A 958 17.04 -7.37 10.01
C THR A 958 18.55 -7.60 9.99
N ARG A 959 19.32 -6.62 9.50
CA ARG A 959 20.80 -6.72 9.48
C ARG A 959 21.41 -6.87 10.88
N ARG A 960 20.88 -6.18 11.91
CA ARG A 960 21.33 -6.30 13.30
C ARG A 960 21.02 -7.68 13.89
N ARG A 961 19.81 -8.20 13.64
CA ARG A 961 19.33 -9.54 14.01
C ARG A 961 20.23 -10.61 13.38
N ASP A 962 20.49 -10.51 12.08
CA ASP A 962 21.34 -11.44 11.34
C ASP A 962 22.79 -11.43 11.86
N MET A 963 23.35 -10.25 12.14
CA MET A 963 24.70 -10.11 12.72
C MET A 963 24.80 -10.73 14.13
N LEU A 964 23.80 -10.51 14.98
CA LEU A 964 23.74 -11.12 16.32
C LEU A 964 23.65 -12.64 16.22
N LEU A 965 22.72 -13.17 15.42
CA LEU A 965 22.55 -14.62 15.27
C LEU A 965 23.78 -15.29 14.64
N ALA A 966 24.43 -14.67 13.64
CA ALA A 966 25.67 -15.19 13.07
C ALA A 966 26.83 -15.23 14.09
N ALA A 967 26.87 -14.29 15.04
CA ALA A 967 27.80 -14.32 16.17
C ALA A 967 27.41 -15.42 17.18
N CYS A 968 26.13 -15.57 17.52
CA CYS A 968 25.65 -16.67 18.36
C CYS A 968 26.00 -18.03 17.76
N GLU A 969 25.78 -18.24 16.46
CA GLU A 969 26.14 -19.47 15.74
C GLU A 969 27.66 -19.73 15.69
N GLN A 970 28.50 -18.69 15.77
CA GLN A 970 29.95 -18.82 15.76
C GLN A 970 30.56 -19.06 17.15
N PHE A 971 30.01 -18.43 18.20
CA PHE A 971 30.67 -18.32 19.50
C PHE A 971 29.93 -19.00 20.66
N LEU A 972 28.60 -19.19 20.59
CA LEU A 972 27.85 -19.79 21.70
C LEU A 972 27.86 -21.34 21.62
N PRO A 973 28.17 -22.04 22.73
CA PRO A 973 28.22 -23.49 22.75
C PRO A 973 26.81 -24.09 22.67
N LYS A 974 26.41 -24.54 21.46
CA LYS A 974 25.12 -25.18 21.17
C LYS A 974 24.82 -26.46 21.97
N ALA A 975 25.74 -26.93 22.82
CA ALA A 975 25.54 -28.01 23.78
C ALA A 975 24.87 -27.56 25.09
N ILE A 976 24.88 -26.26 25.41
CA ILE A 976 24.27 -25.68 26.62
C ILE A 976 23.42 -24.42 26.34
N VAL A 977 23.53 -23.80 25.15
CA VAL A 977 22.72 -22.64 24.75
C VAL A 977 21.89 -22.98 23.52
N SER A 978 20.59 -22.68 23.60
CA SER A 978 19.63 -22.73 22.48
C SER A 978 18.89 -21.40 22.37
N TRP A 979 18.55 -21.00 21.15
CA TRP A 979 17.80 -19.76 20.87
C TRP A 979 16.92 -19.93 19.63
N THR A 980 15.78 -19.25 19.61
CA THR A 980 14.88 -19.20 18.46
C THR A 980 15.11 -17.89 17.71
N PRO A 981 15.43 -17.90 16.40
CA PRO A 981 15.60 -16.67 15.61
C PRO A 981 14.34 -15.77 15.63
N PRO A 982 14.41 -14.54 16.17
CA PRO A 982 13.24 -13.66 16.24
C PRO A 982 12.83 -13.17 14.85
N THR A 983 11.53 -13.25 14.56
CA THR A 983 10.92 -12.78 13.30
C THR A 983 10.40 -11.34 13.40
N ALA A 984 10.40 -10.73 14.58
CA ALA A 984 10.09 -9.30 14.73
C ALA A 984 10.75 -8.68 15.97
N GLY A 985 10.82 -7.35 15.99
CA GLY A 985 11.28 -6.59 17.16
C GLY A 985 12.79 -6.45 17.31
N MET A 986 13.26 -6.49 18.56
CA MET A 986 14.61 -6.06 18.95
C MET A 986 15.17 -6.79 20.20
N PHE A 987 14.73 -8.02 20.42
CA PHE A 987 15.16 -8.91 21.51
C PHE A 987 15.70 -10.22 20.91
#